data_AF-A0A7Y7WR88-F1
#
_entry.id   AF-A0A7Y7WR88-F1
#
_cell.length_a   1.000
_cell.length_b   1.000
_cell.length_c   1.000
_cell.angle_alpha   90.00
_cell.angle_beta   90.00
_cell.angle_gamma   90.00
#
_symmetry.space_group_name_H-M   'P 1'
#
loop_
_entity.id
_entity.type
_entity.pdbx_description
1 polymer ?
#
loop_
_entity_poly.entity_id
_entity_poly.type
_entity_poly.pdbx_seq_one_letter_code
_entity_poly.pdbx_strand_id
1 'polypeptide(L)'
;MARKKAKNSSGTGILILFALAFGAVATIPKNAWIAIGVIACIGATLWLLAHRAKRQRDQITTSVSETTRLQQPQGTGLTFSMREVSTSNMDAEETSEFYTVQLGSLPTTSFKIPGAGSQKSDARWVPAGEAVIVSGFSLPGGMFYVGSTLGGRHDAQEPSLINPKLRIARTYVDIEERLMSYWPSFHSITPEARRGYLQWLESGRSNPMADTGYVFLFFYGLERRVFVDAVNDPKANSERPLIVEEIQRLLNIYGDNRSFRGYAEGFLDYLSNTIVDPNLYLSPPPIVAACNDEMPLPLRIGLGQHASNKRPLNADWALAWALADPNIGKRTPVTRCKEVFSTLFKLKYASLHPKGLILAQNKTKLKTSYRPASAVLKAPMLNLGDLPDVTATSGTRKNLQLLVELCTSELEPYSRYLGRNPESAEALEGLLQLPVTLWPATARTELDELQSKIGDDLIVMSFGELAGRFKSAGTVSRDKVLALARALESLHIGMEPDVLTGSRTPKAEDRIALFVTQPEDGSLRASAAYNAASVTLDLASAVASADGDTSNEEVTLLAQYIDSWSHLSVAHRKRLKAHLQIQLQQPPTLASLKKKLDPLSVEAKRTIASFLAHLAQADGTVSPSEVKLLERVYKALQLDSQLLYSDLHGAASGASMAHVKPATSSPQSEPGAQVSATAKQGFVLDHERIAQLQRETAEVSALLAQVFTDDQIEEAEQPVENTESAPESRADVAGLDLEHSAFLRLLISRPEWSRSELEAAASDMDLMLDGALEQINDMAFERFDMPVTEGDDPVEINTNILEELAL
;
A
#
# COMPACT_ATOMS: atom_id res chain seq x y z
N MET A 1 -70.40 55.79 -19.81
CA MET A 1 -69.66 54.67 -20.43
C MET A 1 -68.82 53.97 -19.37
N ALA A 2 -68.83 52.63 -19.35
CA ALA A 2 -67.79 51.66 -18.93
C ALA A 2 -66.87 51.99 -17.72
N ARG A 3 -66.51 51.10 -16.79
CA ARG A 3 -66.60 49.63 -16.66
C ARG A 3 -66.21 49.28 -15.20
N LYS A 4 -66.97 48.39 -14.55
CA LYS A 4 -66.51 47.61 -13.38
C LYS A 4 -65.28 46.78 -13.79
N LYS A 5 -64.18 46.84 -13.03
CA LYS A 5 -63.00 45.97 -13.21
C LYS A 5 -62.97 44.92 -12.11
N ALA A 6 -63.13 43.66 -12.52
CA ALA A 6 -63.05 42.48 -11.69
C ALA A 6 -61.58 42.17 -11.31
N LYS A 7 -61.41 41.68 -10.07
CA LYS A 7 -60.19 41.05 -9.54
C LYS A 7 -60.02 39.67 -10.20
N ASN A 8 -58.88 39.42 -10.85
CA ASN A 8 -58.45 38.07 -11.20
C ASN A 8 -57.41 37.59 -10.18
N SER A 9 -57.80 36.62 -9.35
CA SER A 9 -56.93 35.81 -8.51
C SER A 9 -56.54 34.55 -9.28
N SER A 10 -55.35 34.50 -9.87
CA SER A 10 -54.81 33.27 -10.48
C SER A 10 -53.44 32.85 -9.92
N GLY A 11 -52.84 33.64 -9.01
CA GLY A 11 -51.52 33.33 -8.43
C GLY A 11 -51.54 32.50 -7.14
N THR A 12 -52.64 32.55 -6.37
CA THR A 12 -52.71 31.91 -5.05
C THR A 12 -53.09 30.43 -5.11
N GLY A 13 -53.82 29.98 -6.14
CA GLY A 13 -54.21 28.56 -6.27
C GLY A 13 -53.05 27.61 -6.60
N ILE A 14 -52.07 28.07 -7.39
CA ILE A 14 -50.91 27.27 -7.79
C ILE A 14 -49.93 27.11 -6.60
N LEU A 15 -49.73 28.17 -5.83
CA LEU A 15 -48.88 28.12 -4.62
C LEU A 15 -49.47 27.23 -3.52
N ILE A 16 -50.80 27.20 -3.37
CA ILE A 16 -51.47 26.30 -2.41
C ILE A 16 -51.39 24.84 -2.87
N LEU A 17 -51.50 24.57 -4.18
CA LEU A 17 -51.31 23.21 -4.73
C LEU A 17 -49.86 22.71 -4.56
N PHE A 18 -48.86 23.55 -4.78
CA PHE A 18 -47.46 23.18 -4.53
C PHE A 18 -47.17 23.00 -3.04
N ALA A 19 -47.74 23.83 -2.15
CA ALA A 19 -47.57 23.67 -0.71
C ALA A 19 -48.26 22.41 -0.17
N LEU A 20 -49.44 22.05 -0.69
CA LEU A 20 -50.12 20.79 -0.35
C LEU A 20 -49.36 19.56 -0.89
N ALA A 21 -48.79 19.66 -2.09
CA ALA A 21 -47.95 18.59 -2.64
C ALA A 21 -46.66 18.40 -1.82
N PHE A 22 -46.00 19.49 -1.38
CA PHE A 22 -44.81 19.41 -0.53
C PHE A 22 -45.14 18.91 0.89
N GLY A 23 -46.31 19.29 1.42
CA GLY A 23 -46.80 18.80 2.70
C GLY A 23 -47.08 17.29 2.70
N ALA A 24 -47.66 16.76 1.60
CA ALA A 24 -47.91 15.33 1.43
C ALA A 24 -46.63 14.50 1.21
N VAL A 25 -45.57 15.11 0.65
CA VAL A 25 -44.25 14.48 0.47
C VAL A 25 -43.46 14.45 1.79
N ALA A 26 -43.67 15.45 2.67
CA ALA A 26 -43.03 15.54 3.98
C ALA A 26 -43.63 14.63 5.06
N THR A 27 -44.85 14.08 4.86
CA THR A 27 -45.47 13.11 5.77
C THR A 27 -45.07 11.66 5.49
N ILE A 28 -44.29 11.41 4.43
CA ILE A 28 -43.80 10.07 4.09
C ILE A 28 -42.64 9.72 5.05
N PRO A 29 -42.77 8.65 5.87
CA PRO A 29 -41.72 8.26 6.81
C PRO A 29 -40.41 7.92 6.09
N LYS A 30 -39.26 8.25 6.69
CA LYS A 30 -37.92 8.09 6.09
C LYS A 30 -37.67 6.69 5.51
N ASN A 31 -38.26 5.65 6.11
CA ASN A 31 -38.13 4.26 5.66
C ASN A 31 -38.82 4.00 4.30
N ALA A 32 -39.87 4.75 3.98
CA ALA A 32 -40.55 4.64 2.68
C ALA A 32 -39.74 5.30 1.55
N TRP A 33 -38.98 6.36 1.84
CA TRP A 33 -38.01 6.93 0.88
C TRP A 33 -36.86 5.99 0.58
N ILE A 34 -36.38 5.26 1.60
CA ILE A 34 -35.36 4.22 1.42
C ILE A 34 -35.93 3.08 0.56
N ALA A 35 -37.16 2.61 0.82
CA ALA A 35 -37.81 1.58 0.03
C ALA A 35 -38.00 2.00 -1.44
N ILE A 36 -38.43 3.25 -1.71
CA ILE A 36 -38.55 3.78 -3.07
C ILE A 36 -37.18 3.86 -3.76
N GLY A 37 -36.14 4.28 -3.04
CA GLY A 37 -34.76 4.31 -3.55
C GLY A 37 -34.22 2.92 -3.90
N VAL A 38 -34.52 1.91 -3.07
CA VAL A 38 -34.14 0.51 -3.32
C VAL A 38 -34.90 -0.04 -4.54
N ILE A 39 -36.21 0.21 -4.65
CA ILE A 39 -37.01 -0.21 -5.81
C ILE A 39 -36.51 0.46 -7.10
N ALA A 40 -36.13 1.75 -7.05
CA ALA A 40 -35.56 2.46 -8.19
C ALA A 40 -34.18 1.89 -8.58
N CYS A 41 -33.34 1.51 -7.61
CA CYS A 41 -32.05 0.86 -7.87
C CYS A 41 -32.25 -0.52 -8.51
N ILE A 42 -33.18 -1.33 -7.99
CA ILE A 42 -33.52 -2.65 -8.56
C ILE A 42 -34.10 -2.49 -9.98
N GLY A 43 -34.95 -1.47 -10.20
CA GLY A 43 -35.46 -1.16 -11.54
C GLY A 43 -34.35 -0.75 -12.52
N ALA A 44 -33.38 0.04 -12.07
CA ALA A 44 -32.24 0.47 -12.88
C ALA A 44 -31.27 -0.69 -13.18
N THR A 45 -31.03 -1.60 -12.22
CA THR A 45 -30.19 -2.78 -12.44
C THR A 45 -30.88 -3.78 -13.36
N LEU A 46 -32.19 -4.03 -13.19
CA LEU A 46 -32.98 -4.85 -14.12
C LEU A 46 -33.03 -4.25 -15.52
N TRP A 47 -33.15 -2.92 -15.64
CA TRP A 47 -33.10 -2.23 -16.92
C TRP A 47 -31.72 -2.33 -17.57
N LEU A 48 -30.62 -2.19 -16.81
CA LEU A 48 -29.26 -2.37 -17.30
C LEU A 48 -28.98 -3.82 -17.74
N LEU A 49 -29.48 -4.81 -16.99
CA LEU A 49 -29.36 -6.23 -17.34
C LEU A 49 -30.19 -6.58 -18.58
N ALA A 50 -31.43 -6.09 -18.68
CA ALA A 50 -32.25 -6.24 -19.87
C ALA A 50 -31.63 -5.54 -21.09
N HIS A 51 -31.02 -4.37 -20.89
CA HIS A 51 -30.34 -3.64 -21.96
C HIS A 51 -29.03 -4.31 -22.40
N ARG A 52 -28.29 -4.94 -21.46
CA ARG A 52 -27.12 -5.78 -21.77
C ARG A 52 -27.52 -7.05 -22.50
N ALA A 53 -28.57 -7.74 -22.06
CA ALA A 53 -29.10 -8.93 -22.73
C ALA A 53 -29.60 -8.61 -24.15
N LYS A 54 -30.23 -7.45 -24.35
CA LYS A 54 -30.62 -6.97 -25.69
C LYS A 54 -29.40 -6.69 -26.58
N ARG A 55 -28.35 -6.05 -26.06
CA ARG A 55 -27.08 -5.84 -26.79
C ARG A 55 -26.37 -7.15 -27.15
N GLN A 56 -26.40 -8.15 -26.26
CA GLN A 56 -25.84 -9.48 -26.55
C GLN A 56 -26.66 -10.21 -27.62
N ARG A 57 -28.00 -10.14 -27.59
CA ARG A 57 -28.86 -10.70 -28.66
C ARG A 57 -28.63 -10.01 -30.01
N ASP A 58 -28.46 -8.69 -30.02
CA ASP A 58 -28.14 -7.95 -31.25
C ASP A 58 -26.73 -8.31 -31.78
N GLN A 59 -25.74 -8.53 -30.91
CA GLN A 59 -24.39 -9.01 -31.29
C GLN A 59 -24.39 -10.46 -31.83
N ILE A 60 -25.22 -11.35 -31.25
CA ILE A 60 -25.37 -12.73 -31.75
C ILE A 60 -26.09 -12.74 -33.10
N THR A 61 -27.13 -11.90 -33.27
CA THR A 61 -27.86 -11.81 -34.56
C THR A 61 -27.01 -11.20 -35.68
N THR A 62 -26.09 -10.28 -35.35
CA THR A 62 -25.17 -9.66 -36.32
C THR A 62 -24.03 -10.61 -36.71
N SER A 63 -23.46 -11.36 -35.75
CA SER A 63 -22.43 -12.36 -36.02
C SER A 63 -22.95 -13.57 -36.80
N VAL A 64 -24.18 -14.04 -36.53
CA VAL A 64 -24.82 -15.10 -37.33
C VAL A 64 -25.13 -14.62 -38.76
N SER A 65 -25.48 -13.34 -38.95
CA SER A 65 -25.75 -12.77 -40.29
C SER A 65 -24.48 -12.53 -41.13
N GLU A 66 -23.35 -12.19 -40.51
CA GLU A 66 -22.06 -12.05 -41.21
C GLU A 66 -21.40 -13.41 -41.50
N THR A 67 -21.56 -14.41 -40.63
CA THR A 67 -21.04 -15.76 -40.88
C THR A 67 -21.83 -16.49 -41.97
N THR A 68 -23.12 -16.15 -42.17
CA THR A 68 -23.97 -16.76 -43.21
C THR A 68 -23.78 -16.13 -44.60
N ARG A 69 -23.06 -14.99 -44.74
CA ARG A 69 -22.79 -14.36 -46.06
C ARG A 69 -21.45 -14.73 -46.70
N LEU A 70 -20.60 -15.50 -46.02
CA LEU A 70 -19.32 -15.96 -46.55
C LEU A 70 -19.20 -17.48 -46.54
N GLN A 71 -20.19 -18.18 -47.09
CA GLN A 71 -20.01 -19.55 -47.58
C GLN A 71 -21.20 -19.93 -48.47
N GLN A 72 -21.14 -19.47 -49.72
CA GLN A 72 -21.96 -20.04 -50.79
C GLN A 72 -21.02 -20.47 -51.93
N PRO A 73 -20.67 -21.77 -52.01
CA PRO A 73 -20.04 -22.32 -53.20
C PRO A 73 -21.14 -22.57 -54.24
N GLN A 74 -21.02 -21.94 -55.41
CA GLN A 74 -21.74 -22.38 -56.60
C GLN A 74 -21.21 -23.77 -56.98
N GLY A 75 -21.97 -24.81 -56.62
CA GLY A 75 -21.73 -26.19 -57.05
C GLY A 75 -22.86 -26.62 -57.98
N THR A 76 -22.57 -26.71 -59.27
CA THR A 76 -23.29 -27.54 -60.23
C THR A 76 -23.33 -28.98 -59.69
N GLY A 77 -24.53 -29.54 -59.60
CA GLY A 77 -24.78 -30.79 -58.90
C GLY A 77 -24.14 -32.01 -59.57
N LEU A 78 -23.71 -32.95 -58.74
CA LEU A 78 -23.70 -34.39 -59.00
C LEU A 78 -23.76 -35.09 -57.64
N THR A 79 -24.85 -35.83 -57.41
CA THR A 79 -25.11 -36.66 -56.23
C THR A 79 -24.39 -37.99 -56.33
N PHE A 80 -23.70 -38.44 -55.28
CA PHE A 80 -23.52 -39.87 -55.03
C PHE A 80 -23.63 -40.20 -53.55
N SER A 81 -24.47 -41.19 -53.27
CA SER A 81 -24.73 -41.82 -51.98
C SER A 81 -23.73 -42.95 -51.76
N MET A 82 -23.24 -43.12 -50.53
CA MET A 82 -22.56 -44.34 -50.10
C MET A 82 -23.13 -44.81 -48.77
N ARG A 83 -23.81 -45.95 -48.81
CA ARG A 83 -23.97 -46.89 -47.70
C ARG A 83 -23.72 -48.29 -48.25
N GLU A 84 -23.24 -49.16 -47.36
CA GLU A 84 -22.88 -50.57 -47.54
C GLU A 84 -21.42 -50.80 -48.00
N VAL A 85 -20.58 -51.63 -47.38
CA VAL A 85 -20.76 -52.72 -46.40
C VAL A 85 -19.41 -53.02 -45.71
N SER A 86 -19.46 -53.48 -44.46
CA SER A 86 -18.35 -54.07 -43.70
C SER A 86 -18.06 -55.51 -44.13
N THR A 87 -16.79 -55.95 -44.11
CA THR A 87 -16.26 -57.11 -43.33
C THR A 87 -15.01 -57.79 -43.94
N SER A 88 -14.08 -58.09 -43.03
CA SER A 88 -13.21 -59.28 -42.91
C SER A 88 -12.03 -59.58 -43.87
N ASN A 89 -10.89 -59.80 -43.19
CA ASN A 89 -9.87 -60.86 -43.32
C ASN A 89 -8.65 -60.75 -44.27
N MET A 90 -7.49 -60.87 -43.60
CA MET A 90 -6.26 -61.65 -43.86
C MET A 90 -5.40 -61.41 -45.11
N ASP A 91 -4.12 -61.15 -44.81
CA ASP A 91 -2.86 -61.59 -45.43
C ASP A 91 -2.79 -61.84 -46.95
N ALA A 92 -1.90 -61.10 -47.63
CA ALA A 92 -0.77 -61.66 -48.38
C ALA A 92 0.01 -60.55 -49.13
N GLU A 93 1.33 -60.68 -49.12
CA GLU A 93 2.25 -60.02 -50.04
C GLU A 93 1.88 -60.32 -51.50
N GLU A 94 1.90 -59.32 -52.38
CA GLU A 94 2.63 -59.40 -53.65
C GLU A 94 2.63 -58.06 -54.41
N THR A 95 3.76 -57.86 -55.07
CA THR A 95 4.15 -56.81 -56.01
C THR A 95 3.12 -56.48 -57.08
N SER A 96 2.93 -55.20 -57.42
CA SER A 96 2.28 -54.83 -58.68
C SER A 96 2.92 -53.61 -59.34
N GLU A 97 3.30 -53.84 -60.59
CA GLU A 97 3.94 -52.97 -61.56
C GLU A 97 3.03 -51.78 -61.92
N PHE A 98 3.60 -50.57 -61.94
CA PHE A 98 2.90 -49.39 -62.45
C PHE A 98 2.80 -49.44 -63.99
N TYR A 99 1.57 -49.55 -64.51
CA TYR A 99 1.28 -49.31 -65.92
C TYR A 99 1.06 -47.81 -66.17
N THR A 100 1.76 -47.27 -67.18
CA THR A 100 1.54 -45.91 -67.70
C THR A 100 0.58 -45.98 -68.88
N VAL A 101 -0.57 -45.29 -68.79
CA VAL A 101 -1.49 -45.12 -69.93
C VAL A 101 -1.22 -43.75 -70.56
N GLN A 102 -0.64 -43.73 -71.76
CA GLN A 102 -0.59 -42.53 -72.59
C GLN A 102 -1.91 -42.38 -73.38
N LEU A 103 -2.62 -41.28 -73.15
CA LEU A 103 -3.73 -40.83 -73.99
C LEU A 103 -3.20 -39.81 -75.02
N GLY A 104 -3.47 -40.10 -76.29
CA GLY A 104 -2.93 -39.41 -77.46
C GLY A 104 -3.25 -37.91 -77.52
N SER A 105 -2.24 -37.14 -77.94
CA SER A 105 -2.28 -35.71 -78.20
C SER A 105 -3.01 -35.36 -79.50
N LEU A 106 -4.03 -34.50 -79.42
CA LEU A 106 -4.40 -33.60 -80.53
C LEU A 106 -3.65 -32.27 -80.37
N PRO A 107 -3.29 -31.57 -81.47
CA PRO A 107 -2.36 -30.44 -81.43
C PRO A 107 -3.02 -29.24 -80.77
N THR A 108 -2.67 -28.99 -79.51
CA THR A 108 -3.11 -27.79 -78.79
C THR A 108 -2.20 -26.64 -79.21
N THR A 109 -2.81 -25.59 -79.74
CA THR A 109 -2.16 -24.29 -79.94
C THR A 109 -1.47 -23.87 -78.64
N SER A 110 -0.15 -23.73 -78.70
CA SER A 110 0.66 -23.33 -77.55
C SER A 110 0.35 -21.87 -77.19
N PHE A 111 -0.61 -21.66 -76.28
CA PHE A 111 -0.67 -20.42 -75.52
C PHE A 111 0.48 -20.44 -74.52
N LYS A 112 1.58 -19.73 -74.85
CA LYS A 112 2.55 -19.35 -73.82
C LYS A 112 1.82 -18.46 -72.82
N ILE A 113 1.64 -18.94 -71.59
CA ILE A 113 1.36 -18.05 -70.45
C ILE A 113 2.50 -17.03 -70.45
N PRO A 114 2.24 -15.72 -70.59
CA PRO A 114 3.28 -14.72 -70.43
C PRO A 114 3.88 -14.95 -69.04
N GLY A 115 5.20 -15.17 -68.96
CA GLY A 115 5.86 -15.21 -67.65
C GLY A 115 5.48 -13.94 -66.89
N ALA A 116 5.12 -14.08 -65.61
CA ALA A 116 4.72 -12.96 -64.76
C ALA A 116 5.73 -11.83 -64.95
N GLY A 117 5.30 -10.77 -65.65
CA GLY A 117 6.19 -9.66 -65.98
C GLY A 117 6.64 -9.06 -64.66
N SER A 118 7.91 -9.24 -64.32
CA SER A 118 8.55 -8.46 -63.26
C SER A 118 8.44 -6.99 -63.69
N GLN A 119 7.41 -6.30 -63.20
CA GLN A 119 7.29 -4.86 -63.39
C GLN A 119 8.50 -4.24 -62.70
N LYS A 120 9.39 -3.63 -63.50
CA LYS A 120 10.51 -2.85 -62.98
C LYS A 120 9.93 -1.74 -62.11
N SER A 121 10.47 -1.60 -60.90
CA SER A 121 10.04 -0.55 -59.98
C SER A 121 10.26 0.82 -60.60
N ASP A 122 9.23 1.66 -60.55
CA ASP A 122 9.30 3.08 -60.92
C ASP A 122 9.07 3.99 -59.69
N ALA A 123 8.91 3.38 -58.52
CA ALA A 123 8.75 4.10 -57.26
C ALA A 123 10.06 4.69 -56.75
N ARG A 124 9.95 5.91 -56.23
CA ARG A 124 11.02 6.70 -55.64
C ARG A 124 10.67 7.00 -54.18
N TRP A 125 11.61 6.74 -53.28
CA TRP A 125 11.59 7.31 -51.92
C TRP A 125 11.97 8.79 -51.98
N VAL A 126 11.11 9.64 -51.42
CA VAL A 126 11.40 11.06 -51.23
C VAL A 126 12.06 11.22 -49.86
N PRO A 127 13.34 11.58 -49.75
CA PRO A 127 14.05 11.66 -48.49
C PRO A 127 13.57 12.83 -47.63
N ALA A 128 13.91 12.77 -46.34
CA ALA A 128 13.61 13.83 -45.38
C ALA A 128 14.07 15.21 -45.87
N GLY A 129 13.19 16.21 -45.74
CA GLY A 129 13.46 17.60 -46.12
C GLY A 129 13.31 17.92 -47.61
N GLU A 130 13.12 16.92 -48.48
CA GLU A 130 12.83 17.15 -49.90
C GLU A 130 11.35 17.45 -50.13
N ALA A 131 11.05 18.44 -50.98
CA ALA A 131 9.69 18.75 -51.42
C ALA A 131 9.45 18.27 -52.86
N VAL A 132 8.26 17.73 -53.13
CA VAL A 132 7.88 17.24 -54.46
C VAL A 132 6.45 17.62 -54.82
N ILE A 133 6.18 17.82 -56.11
CA ILE A 133 4.82 18.08 -56.61
C ILE A 133 4.21 16.76 -57.07
N VAL A 134 3.06 16.38 -56.50
CA VAL A 134 2.32 15.17 -56.87
C VAL A 134 0.88 15.54 -57.20
N SER A 135 0.45 15.28 -58.43
CA SER A 135 -0.93 15.55 -58.89
C SER A 135 -1.44 16.96 -58.58
N GLY A 136 -0.55 17.96 -58.61
CA GLY A 136 -0.86 19.37 -58.35
C GLY A 136 -0.69 19.83 -56.90
N PHE A 137 -0.38 18.94 -55.96
CA PHE A 137 -0.12 19.27 -54.55
C PHE A 137 1.37 19.43 -54.30
N SER A 138 1.77 20.45 -53.55
CA SER A 138 3.17 20.67 -53.14
C SER A 138 3.40 20.00 -51.79
N LEU A 139 4.10 18.85 -51.78
CA LEU A 139 4.28 18.03 -50.58
C LEU A 139 5.64 18.32 -49.93
N PRO A 140 5.70 19.03 -48.78
CA PRO A 140 6.96 19.32 -48.08
C PRO A 140 7.43 18.18 -47.18
N GLY A 141 8.73 18.20 -46.84
CA GLY A 141 9.32 17.39 -45.76
C GLY A 141 9.66 15.93 -46.10
N GLY A 142 9.13 15.38 -47.20
CA GLY A 142 9.46 14.03 -47.68
C GLY A 142 9.06 12.90 -46.73
N MET A 143 9.84 11.82 -46.74
CA MET A 143 9.65 10.54 -46.05
C MET A 143 8.47 9.67 -46.52
N PHE A 144 8.22 9.63 -47.83
CA PHE A 144 7.17 8.81 -48.44
C PHE A 144 7.58 8.28 -49.82
N TYR A 145 6.87 7.28 -50.31
CA TYR A 145 7.10 6.71 -51.65
C TYR A 145 6.14 7.29 -52.68
N VAL A 146 6.67 7.65 -53.86
CA VAL A 146 5.88 8.10 -55.03
C VAL A 146 6.24 7.27 -56.25
N GLY A 147 5.24 6.77 -56.97
CA GLY A 147 5.41 6.03 -58.23
C GLY A 147 4.25 5.07 -58.48
N SER A 148 4.30 4.28 -59.55
CA SER A 148 3.19 3.39 -59.86
C SER A 148 3.33 1.99 -59.28
N THR A 149 4.55 1.50 -59.10
CA THR A 149 4.88 0.15 -58.59
C THR A 149 6.24 0.13 -57.88
N LEU A 150 6.32 -0.58 -56.76
CA LEU A 150 7.56 -0.73 -55.98
C LEU A 150 8.41 -1.96 -56.38
N GLY A 151 7.87 -2.88 -57.20
CA GLY A 151 8.53 -4.12 -57.61
C GLY A 151 8.79 -5.11 -56.45
N GLY A 152 8.50 -6.41 -56.63
CA GLY A 152 8.77 -7.42 -55.60
C GLY A 152 7.99 -8.73 -55.76
N ARG A 153 8.37 -9.77 -54.98
CA ARG A 153 7.73 -11.12 -54.97
C ARG A 153 6.40 -11.17 -54.21
N HIS A 154 5.97 -10.07 -53.61
CA HIS A 154 4.72 -9.97 -52.86
C HIS A 154 3.70 -9.20 -53.71
N ASP A 155 2.73 -9.91 -54.29
CA ASP A 155 1.62 -9.39 -55.11
C ASP A 155 0.65 -8.44 -54.37
N ALA A 156 0.98 -8.00 -53.15
CA ALA A 156 0.20 -7.00 -52.43
C ALA A 156 0.74 -5.60 -52.77
N GLN A 157 -0.11 -4.75 -53.36
CA GLN A 157 0.23 -3.35 -53.60
C GLN A 157 0.59 -2.67 -52.26
N GLU A 158 1.78 -2.07 -52.21
CA GLU A 158 2.27 -1.37 -51.03
C GLU A 158 1.27 -0.27 -50.58
N PRO A 159 0.71 -0.37 -49.37
CA PRO A 159 -0.30 0.57 -48.87
C PRO A 159 0.16 2.04 -48.83
N SER A 160 1.46 2.27 -48.57
CA SER A 160 2.04 3.61 -48.44
C SER A 160 2.41 4.28 -49.77
N LEU A 161 2.32 3.56 -50.90
CA LEU A 161 2.79 4.08 -52.19
C LEU A 161 1.81 5.09 -52.80
N ILE A 162 2.25 6.34 -52.91
CA ILE A 162 1.50 7.40 -53.59
C ILE A 162 1.62 7.19 -55.10
N ASN A 163 0.54 6.69 -55.71
CA ASN A 163 0.46 6.48 -57.14
C ASN A 163 -0.22 7.67 -57.86
N PRO A 164 0.54 8.51 -58.59
CA PRO A 164 -0.01 9.71 -59.25
C PRO A 164 -0.95 9.37 -60.42
N LYS A 165 -0.99 8.12 -60.89
CA LYS A 165 -1.88 7.68 -61.98
C LYS A 165 -3.31 7.40 -61.49
N LEU A 166 -3.54 7.32 -60.18
CA LEU A 166 -4.86 7.08 -59.61
C LEU A 166 -5.70 8.36 -59.57
N ARG A 167 -7.03 8.20 -59.67
CA ARG A 167 -7.97 9.33 -59.64
C ARG A 167 -7.95 10.00 -58.26
N ILE A 168 -7.87 11.32 -58.27
CA ILE A 168 -7.92 12.21 -57.10
C ILE A 168 -9.09 13.18 -57.28
N ALA A 169 -9.88 13.39 -56.21
CA ALA A 169 -11.01 14.30 -56.24
C ALA A 169 -10.58 15.75 -56.51
N ARG A 170 -11.43 16.52 -57.20
CA ARG A 170 -11.14 17.91 -57.58
C ARG A 170 -11.50 18.92 -56.49
N THR A 171 -12.55 18.62 -55.72
CA THR A 171 -13.08 19.49 -54.67
C THR A 171 -12.33 19.28 -53.37
N TYR A 172 -12.13 20.34 -52.58
CA TYR A 172 -11.61 20.27 -51.23
C TYR A 172 -12.32 19.17 -50.41
N VAL A 173 -11.53 18.40 -49.66
CA VAL A 173 -12.01 17.39 -48.71
C VAL A 173 -11.65 17.85 -47.31
N ASP A 174 -12.61 17.70 -46.39
CA ASP A 174 -12.35 17.87 -44.97
C ASP A 174 -11.51 16.70 -44.46
N ILE A 175 -10.31 17.00 -43.96
CA ILE A 175 -9.36 15.97 -43.51
C ILE A 175 -9.73 15.39 -42.14
N GLU A 176 -10.71 15.96 -41.45
CA GLU A 176 -11.24 15.41 -40.19
C GLU A 176 -12.29 14.31 -40.45
N GLU A 177 -12.85 14.27 -41.67
CA GLU A 177 -13.84 13.26 -42.04
C GLU A 177 -13.19 11.88 -42.20
N ARG A 178 -13.81 10.88 -41.56
CA ARG A 178 -13.38 9.48 -41.66
C ARG A 178 -13.79 8.87 -43.00
N LEU A 179 -12.92 8.99 -43.99
CA LEU A 179 -13.14 8.48 -45.35
C LEU A 179 -12.53 7.10 -45.62
N MET A 180 -11.85 6.50 -44.64
CA MET A 180 -11.05 5.29 -44.83
C MET A 180 -11.43 4.16 -43.88
N SER A 181 -11.18 2.93 -44.34
CA SER A 181 -11.29 1.72 -43.52
C SER A 181 -10.16 1.65 -42.49
N TYR A 182 -10.25 0.68 -41.57
CA TYR A 182 -9.28 0.51 -40.48
C TYR A 182 -7.86 0.17 -40.96
N TRP A 183 -7.71 -0.46 -42.14
CA TRP A 183 -6.42 -0.78 -42.77
C TRP A 183 -6.36 -0.13 -44.16
N PRO A 184 -6.09 1.18 -44.25
CA PRO A 184 -6.13 1.89 -45.51
C PRO A 184 -4.96 1.48 -46.42
N SER A 185 -5.18 1.55 -47.73
CA SER A 185 -4.12 1.49 -48.74
C SER A 185 -4.37 2.59 -49.76
N PHE A 186 -3.33 3.37 -50.08
CA PHE A 186 -3.46 4.47 -51.05
C PHE A 186 -4.05 3.99 -52.39
N HIS A 187 -3.78 2.74 -52.76
CA HIS A 187 -4.35 2.16 -53.97
C HIS A 187 -5.86 1.95 -53.89
N SER A 188 -6.39 1.43 -52.78
CA SER A 188 -7.79 1.00 -52.68
C SER A 188 -8.74 2.07 -52.15
N ILE A 189 -8.23 3.11 -51.47
CA ILE A 189 -9.06 4.19 -50.94
C ILE A 189 -9.74 5.03 -52.05
N THR A 190 -10.79 5.75 -51.70
CA THR A 190 -11.57 6.56 -52.66
C THR A 190 -10.77 7.76 -53.18
N PRO A 191 -11.11 8.33 -54.35
CA PRO A 191 -10.49 9.56 -54.84
C PRO A 191 -10.54 10.74 -53.85
N GLU A 192 -11.59 10.82 -53.03
CA GLU A 192 -11.77 11.80 -51.96
C GLU A 192 -10.76 11.57 -50.84
N ALA A 193 -10.62 10.33 -50.37
CA ALA A 193 -9.63 9.98 -49.35
C ALA A 193 -8.18 10.20 -49.84
N ARG A 194 -7.87 9.88 -51.11
CA ARG A 194 -6.55 10.19 -51.69
C ARG A 194 -6.28 11.69 -51.68
N ARG A 195 -7.29 12.51 -51.99
CA ARG A 195 -7.17 13.96 -51.94
C ARG A 195 -6.92 14.43 -50.50
N GLY A 196 -7.71 13.97 -49.55
CA GLY A 196 -7.55 14.30 -48.13
C GLY A 196 -6.14 13.96 -47.61
N TYR A 197 -5.60 12.79 -47.98
CA TYR A 197 -4.24 12.40 -47.64
C TYR A 197 -3.19 13.37 -48.23
N LEU A 198 -3.32 13.78 -49.48
CA LEU A 198 -2.41 14.75 -50.11
C LEU A 198 -2.53 16.15 -49.48
N GLN A 199 -3.74 16.58 -49.09
CA GLN A 199 -3.96 17.84 -48.36
C GLN A 199 -3.30 17.80 -46.97
N TRP A 200 -3.39 16.67 -46.28
CA TRP A 200 -2.73 16.47 -44.99
C TRP A 200 -1.20 16.50 -45.13
N LEU A 201 -0.64 15.85 -46.15
CA LEU A 201 0.80 15.92 -46.45
C LEU A 201 1.26 17.35 -46.81
N GLU A 202 0.49 18.07 -47.64
CA GLU A 202 0.74 19.48 -48.01
C GLU A 202 0.75 20.40 -46.79
N SER A 203 -0.12 20.15 -45.81
CA SER A 203 -0.16 20.89 -44.52
C SER A 203 1.01 20.56 -43.56
N GLY A 204 1.98 19.76 -44.00
CA GLY A 204 3.14 19.39 -43.19
C GLY A 204 2.83 18.37 -42.08
N ARG A 205 1.74 17.59 -42.21
CA ARG A 205 1.41 16.50 -41.26
C ARG A 205 1.27 17.00 -39.81
N SER A 206 0.56 18.12 -39.63
CA SER A 206 0.54 18.87 -38.37
C SER A 206 -0.86 19.11 -37.79
N ASN A 207 -1.94 18.89 -38.54
CA ASN A 207 -3.30 19.09 -38.04
C ASN A 207 -3.67 17.96 -37.04
N PRO A 208 -3.90 18.26 -35.74
CA PRO A 208 -4.19 17.25 -34.72
C PRO A 208 -5.56 16.58 -34.89
N MET A 209 -6.50 17.20 -35.60
CA MET A 209 -7.86 16.68 -35.83
C MET A 209 -7.98 15.83 -37.09
N ALA A 210 -6.91 15.71 -37.88
CA ALA A 210 -6.93 14.89 -39.10
C ALA A 210 -7.23 13.42 -38.80
N ASP A 211 -7.99 12.77 -39.69
CA ASP A 211 -8.29 11.34 -39.57
C ASP A 211 -6.99 10.53 -39.44
N THR A 212 -6.92 9.69 -38.40
CA THR A 212 -5.70 8.94 -38.08
C THR A 212 -5.30 7.96 -39.18
N GLY A 213 -6.22 7.56 -40.06
CA GLY A 213 -5.89 6.72 -41.20
C GLY A 213 -4.84 7.36 -42.12
N TYR A 214 -4.81 8.69 -42.25
CA TYR A 214 -3.76 9.40 -43.01
C TYR A 214 -2.39 9.23 -42.36
N VAL A 215 -2.35 9.32 -41.03
CA VAL A 215 -1.12 9.07 -40.24
C VAL A 215 -0.63 7.64 -40.45
N PHE A 216 -1.53 6.66 -40.45
CA PHE A 216 -1.19 5.26 -40.71
C PHE A 216 -0.63 5.03 -42.12
N LEU A 217 -1.24 5.61 -43.17
CA LEU A 217 -0.72 5.49 -44.53
C LEU A 217 0.73 5.98 -44.67
N PHE A 218 1.04 7.09 -44.00
CA PHE A 218 2.40 7.62 -43.94
C PHE A 218 3.32 6.72 -43.10
N PHE A 219 2.85 6.30 -41.92
CA PHE A 219 3.60 5.43 -41.01
C PHE A 219 4.00 4.09 -41.66
N TYR A 220 3.14 3.49 -42.49
CA TYR A 220 3.46 2.28 -43.26
C TYR A 220 4.70 2.45 -44.14
N GLY A 221 4.91 3.66 -44.68
CA GLY A 221 6.10 3.99 -45.49
C GLY A 221 7.37 4.03 -44.64
N LEU A 222 7.28 4.57 -43.42
CA LEU A 222 8.39 4.59 -42.45
C LEU A 222 8.76 3.16 -42.04
N GLU A 223 7.77 2.33 -41.72
CA GLU A 223 7.99 0.91 -41.40
C GLU A 223 8.68 0.17 -42.54
N ARG A 224 8.20 0.36 -43.78
CA ARG A 224 8.80 -0.24 -44.97
C ARG A 224 10.26 0.19 -45.13
N ARG A 225 10.55 1.48 -44.94
CA ARG A 225 11.89 2.04 -45.09
C ARG A 225 12.88 1.34 -44.15
N VAL A 226 12.45 0.99 -42.94
CA VAL A 226 13.28 0.26 -41.97
C VAL A 226 13.31 -1.24 -42.26
N PHE A 227 12.18 -1.89 -42.47
CA PHE A 227 12.10 -3.36 -42.51
C PHE A 227 12.44 -3.98 -43.86
N VAL A 228 12.30 -3.22 -44.94
CA VAL A 228 12.52 -3.72 -46.31
C VAL A 228 13.76 -3.08 -46.90
N ASP A 229 13.81 -1.75 -46.94
CA ASP A 229 14.87 -1.04 -47.65
C ASP A 229 16.21 -1.08 -46.89
N ALA A 230 16.20 -0.74 -45.60
CA ALA A 230 17.42 -0.68 -44.78
C ALA A 230 18.11 -2.04 -44.56
N VAL A 231 17.46 -3.17 -44.92
CA VAL A 231 18.08 -4.50 -44.88
C VAL A 231 19.21 -4.62 -45.90
N ASN A 232 19.05 -4.02 -47.08
CA ASN A 232 20.01 -4.15 -48.18
C ASN A 232 20.62 -2.80 -48.61
N ASP A 233 20.08 -1.66 -48.16
CA ASP A 233 20.56 -0.32 -48.48
C ASP A 233 21.15 0.39 -47.24
N PRO A 234 22.49 0.56 -47.15
CA PRO A 234 23.13 1.33 -46.09
C PRO A 234 22.66 2.78 -45.99
N LYS A 235 22.22 3.38 -47.10
CA LYS A 235 21.69 4.75 -47.12
C LYS A 235 20.35 4.83 -46.41
N ALA A 236 19.44 3.89 -46.69
CA ALA A 236 18.18 3.76 -45.94
C ALA A 236 18.43 3.49 -44.44
N ASN A 237 19.45 2.72 -44.10
CA ASN A 237 19.83 2.47 -42.71
C ASN A 237 20.30 3.75 -41.98
N SER A 238 21.01 4.65 -42.67
CA SER A 238 21.46 5.93 -42.11
C SER A 238 20.32 6.93 -41.82
N GLU A 239 19.13 6.73 -42.41
CA GLU A 239 17.94 7.58 -42.20
C GLU A 239 17.17 7.20 -40.92
N ARG A 240 17.52 6.11 -40.23
CA ARG A 240 16.83 5.64 -39.02
C ARG A 240 16.65 6.71 -37.93
N PRO A 241 17.67 7.52 -37.57
CA PRO A 241 17.48 8.56 -36.55
C PRO A 241 16.41 9.60 -36.93
N LEU A 242 16.32 9.96 -38.22
CA LEU A 242 15.31 10.89 -38.73
C LEU A 242 13.91 10.27 -38.69
N ILE A 243 13.80 8.97 -38.94
CA ILE A 243 12.53 8.23 -38.82
C ILE A 243 12.08 8.20 -37.36
N VAL A 244 12.99 7.96 -36.40
CA VAL A 244 12.70 8.01 -34.96
C VAL A 244 12.17 9.38 -34.55
N GLU A 245 12.83 10.45 -34.99
CA GLU A 245 12.41 11.83 -34.72
C GLU A 245 11.00 12.12 -35.28
N GLU A 246 10.72 11.68 -36.51
CA GLU A 246 9.39 11.87 -37.11
C GLU A 246 8.30 11.07 -36.37
N ILE A 247 8.59 9.85 -35.93
CA ILE A 247 7.62 9.05 -35.14
C ILE A 247 7.34 9.73 -33.79
N GLN A 248 8.37 10.24 -33.11
CA GLN A 248 8.21 11.01 -31.87
C GLN A 248 7.38 12.29 -32.09
N ARG A 249 7.62 13.00 -33.20
CA ARG A 249 6.82 14.17 -33.59
C ARG A 249 5.35 13.80 -33.82
N LEU A 250 5.09 12.70 -34.52
CA LEU A 250 3.72 12.22 -34.77
C LEU A 250 3.05 11.76 -33.47
N LEU A 251 3.78 11.10 -32.55
CA LEU A 251 3.27 10.73 -31.22
C LEU A 251 2.88 11.96 -30.40
N ASN A 252 3.63 13.05 -30.47
CA ASN A 252 3.30 14.29 -29.78
C ASN A 252 2.00 14.94 -30.30
N ILE A 253 1.63 14.70 -31.56
CA ILE A 253 0.44 15.30 -32.19
C ILE A 253 -0.78 14.35 -32.11
N TYR A 254 -0.57 13.06 -32.38
CA TYR A 254 -1.63 12.06 -32.56
C TYR A 254 -1.63 10.99 -31.46
N GLY A 255 -0.81 11.16 -30.43
CA GLY A 255 -0.62 10.19 -29.36
C GLY A 255 -1.91 9.86 -28.61
N ASP A 256 -2.91 10.73 -28.58
CA ASP A 256 -4.21 10.46 -27.93
C ASP A 256 -4.95 9.26 -28.56
N ASN A 257 -4.67 8.94 -29.83
CA ASN A 257 -5.20 7.74 -30.45
C ASN A 257 -4.45 6.49 -29.94
N ARG A 258 -5.12 5.69 -29.09
CA ARG A 258 -4.56 4.46 -28.50
C ARG A 258 -3.99 3.48 -29.52
N SER A 259 -4.62 3.33 -30.70
CA SER A 259 -4.11 2.40 -31.73
C SER A 259 -2.79 2.91 -32.31
N PHE A 260 -2.74 4.19 -32.70
CA PHE A 260 -1.51 4.76 -33.25
C PHE A 260 -0.38 4.77 -32.20
N ARG A 261 -0.70 5.17 -30.96
CA ARG A 261 0.25 5.14 -29.83
C ARG A 261 0.92 3.78 -29.68
N GLY A 262 0.14 2.70 -29.60
CA GLY A 262 0.67 1.35 -29.42
C GLY A 262 1.60 0.90 -30.55
N TYR A 263 1.24 1.17 -31.82
CA TYR A 263 2.10 0.83 -32.95
C TYR A 263 3.38 1.68 -33.01
N ALA A 264 3.28 2.98 -32.73
CA ALA A 264 4.42 3.90 -32.77
C ALA A 264 5.39 3.65 -31.62
N GLU A 265 4.90 3.49 -30.39
CA GLU A 265 5.73 3.12 -29.23
C GLU A 265 6.37 1.75 -29.43
N GLY A 266 5.62 0.74 -29.88
CA GLY A 266 6.17 -0.58 -30.18
C GLY A 266 7.25 -0.55 -31.28
N PHE A 267 7.12 0.36 -32.25
CA PHE A 267 8.15 0.53 -33.29
C PHE A 267 9.41 1.21 -32.75
N LEU A 268 9.25 2.25 -31.94
CA LEU A 268 10.36 2.92 -31.26
C LEU A 268 11.12 1.97 -30.33
N ASP A 269 10.38 1.14 -29.59
CA ASP A 269 10.95 0.10 -28.72
C ASP A 269 11.74 -0.92 -29.54
N TYR A 270 11.22 -1.36 -30.69
CA TYR A 270 11.95 -2.24 -31.59
C TYR A 270 13.26 -1.60 -32.07
N LEU A 271 13.20 -0.37 -32.57
CA LEU A 271 14.35 0.35 -33.11
C LEU A 271 15.45 0.55 -32.06
N SER A 272 15.06 0.92 -30.84
CA SER A 272 15.97 1.19 -29.72
C SER A 272 16.69 -0.06 -29.21
N ASN A 273 16.15 -1.26 -29.46
CA ASN A 273 16.67 -2.54 -28.96
C ASN A 273 17.31 -3.41 -30.05
N THR A 274 17.58 -2.85 -31.23
CA THR A 274 18.25 -3.59 -32.32
C THR A 274 19.70 -3.97 -32.00
N ILE A 275 20.36 -3.23 -31.12
CA ILE A 275 21.70 -3.54 -30.59
C ILE A 275 21.57 -3.81 -29.10
N VAL A 276 21.78 -5.07 -28.70
CA VAL A 276 21.70 -5.49 -27.30
C VAL A 276 23.07 -5.36 -26.66
N ASP A 277 23.19 -4.54 -25.62
CA ASP A 277 24.37 -4.55 -24.75
C ASP A 277 24.42 -5.88 -23.98
N PRO A 278 25.46 -6.73 -24.18
CA PRO A 278 25.58 -8.01 -23.48
C PRO A 278 25.72 -7.87 -21.95
N ASN A 279 26.05 -6.67 -21.44
CA ASN A 279 26.33 -6.40 -20.03
C ASN A 279 25.31 -5.44 -19.39
N LEU A 280 24.12 -5.27 -19.98
CA LEU A 280 23.08 -4.36 -19.46
C LEU A 280 22.75 -4.63 -17.98
N TYR A 281 22.76 -5.90 -17.55
CA TYR A 281 22.52 -6.32 -16.16
C TYR A 281 23.53 -5.78 -15.12
N LEU A 282 24.70 -5.30 -15.55
CA LEU A 282 25.69 -4.67 -14.67
C LEU A 282 25.40 -3.19 -14.40
N SER A 283 24.52 -2.58 -15.21
CA SER A 283 24.08 -1.20 -15.05
C SER A 283 22.80 -1.11 -14.20
N PRO A 284 22.41 0.09 -13.73
CA PRO A 284 21.11 0.30 -13.13
C PRO A 284 19.97 -0.14 -14.07
N PRO A 285 18.84 -0.66 -13.53
CA PRO A 285 17.72 -1.06 -14.37
C PRO A 285 17.14 0.14 -15.14
N PRO A 286 16.50 -0.11 -16.30
CA PRO A 286 15.84 0.95 -17.06
C PRO A 286 14.72 1.59 -16.23
N ILE A 287 14.46 2.87 -16.50
CA ILE A 287 13.36 3.60 -15.87
C ILE A 287 12.04 3.00 -16.37
N VAL A 288 11.25 2.47 -15.43
CA VAL A 288 9.93 1.90 -15.71
C VAL A 288 8.88 3.00 -15.59
N ALA A 289 8.18 3.28 -16.71
CA ALA A 289 7.01 4.14 -16.69
C ALA A 289 5.86 3.45 -15.95
N ALA A 290 5.05 4.23 -15.21
CA ALA A 290 3.87 3.68 -14.56
C ALA A 290 2.82 3.33 -15.63
N CYS A 291 2.27 2.12 -15.56
CA CYS A 291 1.16 1.64 -16.39
C CYS A 291 1.50 1.30 -17.85
N ASN A 292 2.55 0.52 -18.09
CA ASN A 292 2.69 -0.20 -19.36
C ASN A 292 1.94 -1.54 -19.30
N ASP A 293 1.18 -1.87 -20.35
CA ASP A 293 0.49 -3.16 -20.49
C ASP A 293 1.48 -4.33 -20.67
N GLU A 294 2.73 -4.04 -21.06
CA GLU A 294 3.81 -5.02 -21.19
C GLU A 294 5.09 -4.53 -20.50
N MET A 295 5.88 -5.49 -19.99
CA MET A 295 7.19 -5.20 -19.43
C MET A 295 8.16 -4.71 -20.53
N PRO A 296 8.86 -3.58 -20.33
CA PRO A 296 9.81 -3.05 -21.31
C PRO A 296 10.87 -4.07 -21.72
N LEU A 297 11.17 -4.14 -23.02
CA LEU A 297 12.16 -5.08 -23.56
C LEU A 297 13.57 -4.95 -22.92
N PRO A 298 14.13 -3.75 -22.67
CA PRO A 298 15.41 -3.62 -22.00
C PRO A 298 15.43 -4.29 -20.62
N LEU A 299 14.31 -4.23 -19.88
CA LEU A 299 14.17 -4.87 -18.58
C LEU A 299 14.15 -6.40 -18.74
N ARG A 300 13.37 -6.93 -19.70
CA ARG A 300 13.34 -8.37 -20.00
C ARG A 300 14.72 -8.92 -20.41
N ILE A 301 15.47 -8.16 -21.21
CA ILE A 301 16.85 -8.49 -21.60
C ILE A 301 17.76 -8.58 -20.38
N GLY A 302 17.78 -7.53 -19.54
CA GLY A 302 18.63 -7.50 -18.34
C GLY A 302 18.30 -8.61 -17.35
N LEU A 303 17.01 -8.91 -17.17
CA LEU A 303 16.56 -10.04 -16.35
C LEU A 303 17.00 -11.40 -16.92
N GLY A 304 16.91 -11.58 -18.24
CA GLY A 304 17.44 -12.76 -18.93
C GLY A 304 18.96 -12.91 -18.77
N GLN A 305 19.70 -11.80 -18.81
CA GLN A 305 21.15 -11.76 -18.58
C GLN A 305 21.50 -12.11 -17.13
N HIS A 306 20.73 -11.65 -16.14
CA HIS A 306 20.88 -12.06 -14.74
C HIS A 306 20.77 -13.59 -14.58
N ALA A 307 19.76 -14.21 -15.21
CA ALA A 307 19.57 -15.66 -15.18
C ALA A 307 20.69 -16.41 -15.92
N SER A 308 21.05 -15.97 -17.13
CA SER A 308 22.09 -16.62 -17.94
C SER A 308 23.46 -16.57 -17.27
N ASN A 309 23.83 -15.43 -16.67
CA ASN A 309 25.11 -15.23 -15.99
C ASN A 309 25.09 -15.66 -14.50
N LYS A 310 23.97 -16.20 -14.01
CA LYS A 310 23.77 -16.59 -12.60
C LYS A 310 24.13 -15.47 -11.61
N ARG A 311 23.87 -14.22 -12.00
CA ARG A 311 24.15 -13.04 -11.17
C ARG A 311 22.95 -12.75 -10.27
N PRO A 312 23.12 -12.61 -8.95
CA PRO A 312 22.02 -12.26 -8.07
C PRO A 312 21.36 -10.94 -8.49
N LEU A 313 20.03 -10.93 -8.49
CA LEU A 313 19.20 -9.76 -8.69
C LEU A 313 19.33 -8.87 -7.44
N ASN A 314 19.67 -7.60 -7.64
CA ASN A 314 19.70 -6.64 -6.54
C ASN A 314 18.31 -6.03 -6.31
N ALA A 315 18.18 -5.21 -5.26
CA ALA A 315 16.91 -4.60 -4.89
C ALA A 315 16.36 -3.64 -5.96
N ASP A 316 17.23 -2.95 -6.70
CA ASP A 316 16.82 -2.04 -7.77
C ASP A 316 16.17 -2.78 -8.94
N TRP A 317 16.81 -3.86 -9.41
CA TRP A 317 16.27 -4.69 -10.49
C TRP A 317 15.00 -5.43 -10.06
N ALA A 318 14.93 -5.90 -8.81
CA ALA A 318 13.73 -6.50 -8.26
C ALA A 318 12.55 -5.52 -8.19
N LEU A 319 12.81 -4.28 -7.78
CA LEU A 319 11.81 -3.20 -7.77
C LEU A 319 11.35 -2.87 -9.19
N ALA A 320 12.30 -2.74 -10.14
CA ALA A 320 11.97 -2.48 -11.54
C ALA A 320 11.06 -3.58 -12.13
N TRP A 321 11.36 -4.86 -11.85
CA TRP A 321 10.47 -5.97 -12.21
C TRP A 321 9.09 -5.78 -11.58
N ALA A 322 9.03 -5.62 -10.24
CA ALA A 322 7.76 -5.51 -9.52
C ALA A 322 6.85 -4.38 -10.06
N LEU A 323 7.44 -3.25 -10.42
CA LEU A 323 6.70 -2.12 -10.99
C LEU A 323 6.27 -2.39 -12.44
N ALA A 324 7.10 -3.04 -13.25
CA ALA A 324 6.87 -3.23 -14.68
C ALA A 324 5.98 -4.43 -15.06
N ASP A 325 5.94 -5.49 -14.24
CA ASP A 325 5.18 -6.70 -14.60
C ASP A 325 3.67 -6.45 -14.45
N PRO A 326 2.87 -6.55 -15.53
CA PRO A 326 1.42 -6.34 -15.45
C PRO A 326 0.71 -7.40 -14.59
N ASN A 327 1.35 -8.56 -14.39
CA ASN A 327 0.80 -9.65 -13.59
C ASN A 327 1.12 -9.53 -12.08
N ILE A 328 1.80 -8.45 -11.68
CA ILE A 328 2.00 -8.10 -10.27
C ILE A 328 0.94 -7.07 -9.88
N GLY A 329 0.09 -7.45 -8.93
CA GLY A 329 -1.01 -6.64 -8.41
C GLY A 329 -0.48 -5.43 -7.65
N LYS A 330 -0.64 -4.24 -8.23
CA LYS A 330 -0.20 -2.96 -7.66
C LYS A 330 -1.39 -2.24 -7.02
N ARG A 331 -1.50 -2.31 -5.68
CA ARG A 331 -2.51 -1.55 -4.92
C ARG A 331 -2.14 -0.07 -4.84
N THR A 332 -3.09 0.76 -4.42
CA THR A 332 -2.97 2.23 -4.34
C THR A 332 -1.70 2.78 -3.66
N PRO A 333 -1.14 2.17 -2.58
CA PRO A 333 0.10 2.67 -1.99
C PRO A 333 1.29 2.71 -2.96
N VAL A 334 1.36 1.79 -3.93
CA VAL A 334 2.46 1.72 -4.92
C VAL A 334 2.51 2.98 -5.78
N THR A 335 1.36 3.50 -6.18
CA THR A 335 1.27 4.69 -7.05
C THR A 335 1.26 5.98 -6.25
N ARG A 336 0.50 6.05 -5.15
CA ARG A 336 0.37 7.27 -4.33
C ARG A 336 1.63 7.59 -3.53
N CYS A 337 2.34 6.56 -3.04
CA CYS A 337 3.49 6.72 -2.14
C CYS A 337 4.78 6.20 -2.80
N LYS A 338 4.98 6.48 -4.10
CA LYS A 338 6.01 5.83 -4.94
C LYS A 338 7.40 5.76 -4.31
N GLU A 339 7.89 6.88 -3.79
CA GLU A 339 9.26 6.97 -3.23
C GLU A 339 9.39 6.20 -1.90
N VAL A 340 8.39 6.34 -1.02
CA VAL A 340 8.34 5.63 0.26
C VAL A 340 8.18 4.12 0.04
N PHE A 341 7.32 3.72 -0.89
CA PHE A 341 7.18 2.33 -1.32
C PHE A 341 8.48 1.76 -1.86
N SER A 342 9.16 2.49 -2.75
CA SER A 342 10.44 2.06 -3.33
C SER A 342 11.50 1.84 -2.24
N THR A 343 11.55 2.72 -1.24
CA THR A 343 12.47 2.61 -0.10
C THR A 343 12.15 1.40 0.76
N LEU A 344 10.89 1.23 1.17
CA LEU A 344 10.46 0.09 1.99
C LEU A 344 10.67 -1.25 1.26
N PHE A 345 10.33 -1.31 -0.03
CA PHE A 345 10.52 -2.49 -0.86
C PHE A 345 11.99 -2.91 -0.88
N LYS A 346 12.91 -1.97 -1.09
CA LYS A 346 14.36 -2.25 -1.09
C LYS A 346 14.86 -2.73 0.27
N LEU A 347 14.38 -2.12 1.37
CA LEU A 347 14.74 -2.54 2.72
C LEU A 347 14.25 -3.97 3.03
N LYS A 348 12.98 -4.27 2.77
CA LYS A 348 12.44 -5.62 2.97
C LYS A 348 13.06 -6.64 2.03
N TYR A 349 13.34 -6.27 0.78
CA TYR A 349 14.06 -7.12 -0.17
C TYR A 349 15.43 -7.51 0.37
N ALA A 350 16.22 -6.53 0.83
CA ALA A 350 17.55 -6.78 1.37
C ALA A 350 17.50 -7.64 2.65
N SER A 351 16.45 -7.49 3.47
CA SER A 351 16.24 -8.33 4.65
C SER A 351 15.88 -9.78 4.32
N LEU A 352 14.99 -10.01 3.35
CA LEU A 352 14.54 -11.35 2.97
C LEU A 352 15.54 -12.07 2.05
N HIS A 353 16.24 -11.31 1.21
CA HIS A 353 17.21 -11.81 0.24
C HIS A 353 18.57 -11.10 0.39
N PRO A 354 19.32 -11.30 1.49
CA PRO A 354 20.58 -10.57 1.74
C PRO A 354 21.66 -10.78 0.66
N LYS A 355 21.63 -11.92 -0.02
CA LYS A 355 22.56 -12.26 -1.11
C LYS A 355 21.98 -11.96 -2.51
N GLY A 356 20.76 -11.43 -2.59
CA GLY A 356 19.99 -11.25 -3.82
C GLY A 356 19.36 -12.56 -4.34
N LEU A 357 18.32 -12.42 -5.17
CA LEU A 357 17.64 -13.55 -5.81
C LEU A 357 18.42 -14.05 -7.01
N ILE A 358 18.78 -15.33 -7.05
CA ILE A 358 19.36 -15.95 -8.25
C ILE A 358 18.20 -16.43 -9.13
N LEU A 359 18.10 -15.87 -10.34
CA LEU A 359 17.06 -16.25 -11.29
C LEU A 359 17.38 -17.61 -11.92
N ALA A 360 16.38 -18.48 -11.98
CA ALA A 360 16.50 -19.77 -12.66
C ALA A 360 16.57 -19.57 -14.17
N GLN A 361 17.48 -20.28 -14.83
CA GLN A 361 17.53 -20.34 -16.29
C GLN A 361 16.49 -21.35 -16.79
N ASN A 362 15.37 -20.86 -17.28
CA ASN A 362 14.34 -21.69 -17.89
C ASN A 362 14.66 -22.03 -19.35
N LYS A 363 13.95 -23.04 -19.89
CA LYS A 363 14.13 -23.50 -21.28
C LYS A 363 13.51 -22.56 -22.32
N THR A 364 12.61 -21.67 -21.89
CA THR A 364 11.93 -20.71 -22.77
C THR A 364 12.88 -19.58 -23.11
N LYS A 365 13.21 -19.42 -24.40
CA LYS A 365 14.05 -18.33 -24.89
C LYS A 365 13.25 -17.05 -25.04
N LEU A 366 13.86 -15.92 -24.70
CA LEU A 366 13.31 -14.59 -24.91
C LEU A 366 13.17 -14.34 -26.41
N LYS A 367 11.92 -14.16 -26.83
CA LYS A 367 11.57 -13.83 -28.21
C LYS A 367 10.83 -12.50 -28.20
N THR A 368 11.29 -11.57 -29.02
CA THR A 368 10.53 -10.34 -29.30
C THR A 368 10.35 -10.14 -30.78
N SER A 369 9.12 -9.77 -31.14
CA SER A 369 8.74 -9.40 -32.49
C SER A 369 7.86 -8.19 -32.40
N TYR A 370 8.21 -7.15 -33.14
CA TYR A 370 7.28 -6.06 -33.41
C TYR A 370 6.24 -6.53 -34.44
N ARG A 371 4.97 -6.17 -34.25
CA ARG A 371 3.94 -6.38 -35.26
C ARG A 371 3.75 -5.07 -36.02
N PRO A 372 4.14 -4.99 -37.31
CA PRO A 372 3.93 -3.79 -38.09
C PRO A 372 2.47 -3.36 -38.17
N ALA A 373 2.26 -2.06 -38.22
CA ALA A 373 0.96 -1.46 -38.48
C ALA A 373 0.51 -1.72 -39.93
N SER A 374 1.43 -1.95 -40.86
CA SER A 374 1.14 -2.35 -42.24
C SER A 374 0.91 -3.86 -42.37
N ALA A 375 -0.22 -4.27 -42.94
CA ALA A 375 -0.60 -5.69 -43.08
C ALA A 375 0.29 -6.48 -44.04
N VAL A 376 1.01 -5.77 -44.92
CA VAL A 376 1.89 -6.39 -45.93
C VAL A 376 3.33 -6.54 -45.44
N LEU A 377 3.66 -5.96 -44.28
CA LEU A 377 5.01 -6.01 -43.70
C LEU A 377 5.10 -7.09 -42.62
N LYS A 378 6.31 -7.62 -42.48
CA LYS A 378 6.70 -8.48 -41.36
C LYS A 378 7.99 -7.91 -40.79
N ALA A 379 8.00 -7.62 -39.49
CA ALA A 379 9.24 -7.21 -38.84
C ALA A 379 10.14 -8.45 -38.65
N PRO A 380 11.45 -8.34 -38.94
CA PRO A 380 12.40 -9.37 -38.56
C PRO A 380 12.41 -9.57 -37.04
N MET A 381 12.49 -10.82 -36.58
CA MET A 381 12.68 -11.10 -35.15
C MET A 381 14.00 -10.48 -34.68
N LEU A 382 14.00 -9.87 -33.50
CA LEU A 382 15.22 -9.41 -32.86
C LEU A 382 16.05 -10.62 -32.46
N ASN A 383 17.34 -10.63 -32.85
CA ASN A 383 18.25 -11.69 -32.46
C ASN A 383 18.77 -11.42 -31.04
N LEU A 384 18.10 -12.01 -30.05
CA LEU A 384 18.45 -11.91 -28.64
C LEU A 384 19.33 -13.08 -28.14
N GLY A 385 19.84 -13.91 -29.07
CA GLY A 385 20.63 -15.10 -28.73
C GLY A 385 19.84 -16.14 -27.91
N ASP A 386 20.53 -16.79 -26.97
CA ASP A 386 19.97 -17.84 -26.10
C ASP A 386 19.51 -17.30 -24.73
N LEU A 387 19.17 -16.01 -24.65
CA LEU A 387 18.70 -15.42 -23.39
C LEU A 387 17.40 -16.08 -22.93
N PRO A 388 17.31 -16.49 -21.65
CA PRO A 388 16.09 -17.05 -21.07
C PRO A 388 15.03 -15.97 -20.87
N ASP A 389 13.76 -16.30 -21.12
CA ASP A 389 12.62 -15.46 -20.74
C ASP A 389 12.16 -15.80 -19.32
N VAL A 390 12.72 -15.11 -18.33
CA VAL A 390 12.39 -15.35 -16.92
C VAL A 390 10.93 -15.03 -16.58
N THR A 391 10.25 -14.22 -17.40
CA THR A 391 8.84 -13.85 -17.18
C THR A 391 7.86 -14.97 -17.55
N ALA A 392 8.34 -16.00 -18.27
CA ALA A 392 7.56 -17.18 -18.60
C ALA A 392 7.32 -18.10 -17.40
N THR A 393 8.04 -17.91 -16.29
CA THR A 393 7.84 -18.66 -15.05
C THR A 393 7.25 -17.79 -13.95
N SER A 394 6.31 -18.33 -13.17
CA SER A 394 5.60 -17.57 -12.13
C SER A 394 6.32 -17.54 -10.77
N GLY A 395 7.30 -18.41 -10.51
CA GLY A 395 7.92 -18.56 -9.19
C GLY A 395 8.50 -17.25 -8.62
N THR A 396 9.40 -16.59 -9.38
CA THR A 396 9.97 -15.29 -8.97
C THR A 396 8.89 -14.22 -8.88
N ARG A 397 7.92 -14.21 -9.79
CA ARG A 397 6.80 -13.26 -9.77
C ARG A 397 6.00 -13.38 -8.48
N LYS A 398 5.65 -14.60 -8.06
CA LYS A 398 4.93 -14.85 -6.80
C LYS A 398 5.73 -14.35 -5.59
N ASN A 399 7.06 -14.56 -5.58
CA ASN A 399 7.93 -14.03 -4.52
C ASN A 399 7.90 -12.49 -4.46
N LEU A 400 8.00 -11.82 -5.62
CA LEU A 400 7.91 -10.37 -5.69
C LEU A 400 6.51 -9.86 -5.32
N GLN A 401 5.45 -10.57 -5.70
CA GLN A 401 4.06 -10.24 -5.32
C GLN A 401 3.88 -10.19 -3.80
N LEU A 402 4.36 -11.22 -3.09
CA LEU A 402 4.33 -11.23 -1.61
C LEU A 402 5.07 -10.04 -1.00
N LEU A 403 6.21 -9.66 -1.58
CA LEU A 403 6.97 -8.50 -1.13
C LEU A 403 6.22 -7.18 -1.38
N VAL A 404 5.56 -7.05 -2.54
CA VAL A 404 4.70 -5.91 -2.85
C VAL A 404 3.56 -5.84 -1.84
N GLU A 405 2.89 -6.95 -1.55
CA GLU A 405 1.78 -7.03 -0.59
C GLU A 405 2.21 -6.60 0.81
N LEU A 406 3.30 -7.15 1.33
CA LEU A 406 3.88 -6.76 2.62
C LEU A 406 4.14 -5.26 2.71
N CYS A 407 4.73 -4.67 1.66
CA CYS A 407 4.99 -3.23 1.61
C CYS A 407 3.68 -2.42 1.52
N THR A 408 2.70 -2.87 0.72
CA THR A 408 1.44 -2.15 0.58
C THR A 408 0.60 -2.18 1.85
N SER A 409 0.58 -3.28 2.59
CA SER A 409 -0.14 -3.42 3.86
C SER A 409 0.43 -2.48 4.93
N GLU A 410 1.76 -2.39 5.03
CA GLU A 410 2.44 -1.51 5.98
C GLU A 410 2.25 -0.02 5.63
N LEU A 411 2.19 0.31 4.33
CA LEU A 411 1.98 1.68 3.86
C LEU A 411 0.51 2.06 3.69
N GLU A 412 -0.43 1.15 3.95
CA GLU A 412 -1.86 1.42 3.76
C GLU A 412 -2.38 2.58 4.63
N PRO A 413 -2.03 2.69 5.93
CA PRO A 413 -2.40 3.84 6.76
C PRO A 413 -1.88 5.17 6.20
N TYR A 414 -0.60 5.22 5.81
CA TYR A 414 0.01 6.43 5.23
C TYR A 414 -0.61 6.80 3.88
N SER A 415 -0.85 5.82 3.00
CA SER A 415 -1.51 6.04 1.71
C SER A 415 -2.93 6.58 1.86
N ARG A 416 -3.68 6.11 2.86
CA ARG A 416 -5.02 6.64 3.18
C ARG A 416 -4.94 8.07 3.71
N TYR A 417 -3.96 8.38 4.55
CA TYR A 417 -3.71 9.72 5.05
C TYR A 417 -3.37 10.70 3.92
N LEU A 418 -2.43 10.35 3.03
CA LEU A 418 -2.07 11.18 1.87
C LEU A 418 -3.22 11.41 0.92
N GLY A 419 -4.10 10.41 0.75
CA GLY A 419 -5.30 10.58 -0.08
C GLY A 419 -6.27 11.64 0.45
N ARG A 420 -6.22 11.95 1.76
CA ARG A 420 -7.05 12.98 2.40
C ARG A 420 -6.28 14.30 2.58
N ASN A 421 -4.97 14.22 2.80
CA ASN A 421 -4.11 15.37 3.13
C ASN A 421 -2.83 15.36 2.28
N PRO A 422 -2.91 15.72 0.98
CA PRO A 422 -1.75 15.66 0.08
C PRO A 422 -0.66 16.68 0.42
N GLU A 423 -1.03 17.85 0.97
CA GLU A 423 -0.12 18.95 1.29
C GLU A 423 0.65 18.74 2.61
N SER A 424 0.23 17.81 3.47
CA SER A 424 0.81 17.58 4.81
C SER A 424 1.49 16.22 4.94
N ALA A 425 2.07 15.73 3.84
CA ALA A 425 2.72 14.42 3.75
C ALA A 425 3.86 14.20 4.77
N GLU A 426 4.60 15.27 5.07
CA GLU A 426 5.74 15.28 6.00
C GLU A 426 5.41 15.91 7.36
N ALA A 427 4.15 16.25 7.61
CA ALA A 427 3.73 16.70 8.94
C ALA A 427 3.74 15.52 9.91
N LEU A 428 3.85 15.80 11.20
CA LEU A 428 3.87 14.80 12.28
C LEU A 428 2.79 13.72 12.10
N GLU A 429 1.56 14.10 11.75
CA GLU A 429 0.47 13.16 11.49
C GLU A 429 0.77 12.12 10.43
N GLY A 430 1.38 12.55 9.31
CA GLY A 430 1.77 11.68 8.22
C GLY A 430 2.97 10.81 8.60
N LEU A 431 3.98 11.41 9.26
CA LEU A 431 5.15 10.70 9.75
C LEU A 431 4.77 9.56 10.70
N LEU A 432 3.81 9.79 11.60
CA LEU A 432 3.34 8.78 12.55
C LEU A 432 2.59 7.60 11.88
N GLN A 433 2.22 7.70 10.61
CA GLN A 433 1.68 6.56 9.84
C GLN A 433 2.79 5.69 9.22
N LEU A 434 4.05 6.12 9.33
CA LEU A 434 5.21 5.43 8.77
C LEU A 434 6.10 4.88 9.89
N PRO A 435 6.73 3.71 9.68
CA PRO A 435 7.89 3.31 10.47
C PRO A 435 8.94 4.43 10.48
N VAL A 436 9.59 4.63 11.63
CA VAL A 436 10.64 5.66 11.80
C VAL A 436 11.78 5.50 10.79
N THR A 437 12.07 4.26 10.39
CA THR A 437 13.06 3.92 9.36
C THR A 437 12.71 4.40 7.95
N LEU A 438 11.48 4.89 7.72
CA LEU A 438 11.00 5.49 6.48
C LEU A 438 10.76 7.00 6.58
N TRP A 439 11.00 7.62 7.73
CA TRP A 439 10.82 9.07 7.87
C TRP A 439 11.76 9.84 6.93
N PRO A 440 11.36 11.02 6.42
CA PRO A 440 12.22 11.87 5.60
C PRO A 440 13.52 12.25 6.33
N ALA A 441 14.57 12.55 5.55
CA ALA A 441 15.88 12.92 6.11
C ALA A 441 15.81 14.13 7.06
N THR A 442 14.92 15.09 6.77
CA THR A 442 14.68 16.27 7.62
C THR A 442 14.18 15.88 9.01
N ALA A 443 13.17 15.00 9.10
CA ALA A 443 12.63 14.52 10.36
C ALA A 443 13.64 13.63 11.12
N ARG A 444 14.46 12.83 10.41
CA ARG A 444 15.54 12.07 11.07
C ARG A 444 16.63 12.97 11.63
N THR A 445 16.99 14.04 10.92
CA THR A 445 17.97 15.01 11.42
C THR A 445 17.49 15.65 12.72
N GLU A 446 16.20 16.01 12.82
CA GLU A 446 15.61 16.51 14.06
C GLU A 446 15.67 15.47 15.20
N LEU A 447 15.47 14.18 14.89
CA LEU A 447 15.61 13.10 15.87
C LEU A 447 17.07 12.91 16.31
N ASP A 448 18.02 12.95 15.38
CA ASP A 448 19.45 12.83 15.68
C ASP A 448 19.94 14.03 16.51
N GLU A 449 19.47 15.24 16.21
CA GLU A 449 19.73 16.43 17.03
C GLU A 449 19.13 16.30 18.42
N LEU A 450 17.93 15.74 18.54
CA LEU A 450 17.28 15.51 19.82
C LEU A 450 18.07 14.49 20.64
N GLN A 451 18.48 13.38 20.02
CA GLN A 451 19.31 12.34 20.65
C GLN A 451 20.66 12.91 21.10
N SER A 452 21.32 13.73 20.27
CA SER A 452 22.57 14.40 20.59
C SER A 452 22.44 15.38 21.76
N LYS A 453 21.34 16.15 21.79
CA LYS A 453 21.05 17.09 22.90
C LYS A 453 20.73 16.39 24.21
N ILE A 454 20.10 15.22 24.16
CA ILE A 454 19.85 14.40 25.36
C ILE A 454 21.18 13.87 25.91
N GLY A 455 22.06 13.34 25.05
CA GLY A 455 23.35 12.79 25.47
C GLY A 455 23.16 11.68 26.53
N ASP A 456 23.87 11.79 27.65
CA ASP A 456 23.71 10.91 28.82
C ASP A 456 22.72 11.43 29.87
N ASP A 457 22.12 12.59 29.64
CA ASP A 457 21.27 13.30 30.61
C ASP A 457 19.80 13.34 30.14
N LEU A 458 19.08 14.40 30.48
CA LEU A 458 17.70 14.65 30.05
C LEU A 458 17.54 16.08 29.52
N ILE A 459 16.54 16.26 28.66
CA ILE A 459 16.11 17.60 28.20
C ILE A 459 14.66 17.84 28.57
N VAL A 460 14.35 19.04 29.06
CA VAL A 460 12.98 19.49 29.32
C VAL A 460 12.58 20.52 28.28
N MET A 461 11.42 20.33 27.66
CA MET A 461 10.85 21.23 26.66
C MET A 461 9.33 21.26 26.75
N SER A 462 8.64 22.13 25.99
CA SER A 462 7.18 22.04 25.89
C SER A 462 6.78 20.99 24.86
N PHE A 463 5.63 20.35 25.06
CA PHE A 463 5.13 19.38 24.08
C PHE A 463 4.88 20.04 22.71
N GLY A 464 4.46 21.30 22.69
CA GLY A 464 4.28 22.08 21.47
C GLY A 464 5.60 22.32 20.71
N GLU A 465 6.72 22.48 21.43
CA GLU A 465 8.05 22.60 20.81
C GLU A 465 8.47 21.28 20.15
N LEU A 466 8.27 20.14 20.83
CA LEU A 466 8.54 18.81 20.26
C LEU A 466 7.67 18.56 19.02
N ALA A 467 6.37 18.80 19.09
CA ALA A 467 5.46 18.64 17.95
C ALA A 467 5.78 19.60 16.80
N GLY A 468 6.24 20.83 17.13
CA GLY A 468 6.62 21.86 16.18
C GLY A 468 7.84 21.49 15.33
N ARG A 469 8.83 20.77 15.90
CA ARG A 469 9.99 20.24 15.15
C ARG A 469 9.58 19.32 14.00
N PHE A 470 8.46 18.62 14.16
CA PHE A 470 7.87 17.75 13.13
C PHE A 470 6.72 18.41 12.35
N LYS A 471 6.65 19.75 12.33
CA LYS A 471 5.68 20.54 11.55
C LYS A 471 4.21 20.17 11.84
N SER A 472 3.88 19.83 13.09
CA SER A 472 2.52 19.47 13.49
C SER A 472 1.53 20.62 13.21
N ALA A 473 0.39 20.30 12.59
CA ALA A 473 -0.66 21.28 12.28
C ALA A 473 -1.70 21.36 13.42
N GLY A 474 -1.35 22.07 14.49
CA GLY A 474 -2.28 22.35 15.60
C GLY A 474 -2.33 21.27 16.67
N THR A 475 -3.51 21.07 17.27
CA THR A 475 -3.68 20.21 18.46
C THR A 475 -3.52 18.73 18.12
N VAL A 476 -2.61 18.06 18.82
CA VAL A 476 -2.32 16.62 18.67
C VAL A 476 -3.32 15.80 19.49
N SER A 477 -4.00 14.83 18.87
CA SER A 477 -4.93 13.92 19.56
C SER A 477 -4.17 12.90 20.42
N ARG A 478 -4.83 12.33 21.44
CA ARG A 478 -4.23 11.33 22.35
C ARG A 478 -3.56 10.17 21.58
N ASP A 479 -4.22 9.64 20.56
CA ASP A 479 -3.69 8.52 19.76
C ASP A 479 -2.38 8.89 19.04
N LYS A 480 -2.26 10.14 18.56
CA LYS A 480 -1.03 10.63 17.94
C LYS A 480 0.08 10.83 18.96
N VAL A 481 -0.24 11.29 20.18
CA VAL A 481 0.76 11.39 21.25
C VAL A 481 1.26 10.01 21.65
N LEU A 482 0.37 9.01 21.73
CA LEU A 482 0.76 7.62 21.97
C LEU A 482 1.65 7.09 20.84
N ALA A 483 1.30 7.35 19.58
CA ALA A 483 2.11 6.95 18.44
C ALA A 483 3.50 7.63 18.44
N LEU A 484 3.57 8.91 18.82
CA LEU A 484 4.83 9.63 18.96
C LEU A 484 5.69 9.06 20.09
N ALA A 485 5.10 8.77 21.24
CA ALA A 485 5.81 8.14 22.35
C ALA A 485 6.36 6.75 21.97
N ARG A 486 5.61 5.95 21.19
CA ARG A 486 6.11 4.67 20.64
C ARG A 486 7.22 4.86 19.61
N ALA A 487 7.12 5.89 18.76
CA ALA A 487 8.17 6.21 17.80
C ALA A 487 9.48 6.59 18.52
N LEU A 488 9.40 7.42 19.56
CA LEU A 488 10.54 7.79 20.40
C LEU A 488 11.10 6.58 21.16
N GLU A 489 10.24 5.71 21.71
CA GLU A 489 10.67 4.47 22.36
C GLU A 489 11.48 3.56 21.41
N SER A 490 11.04 3.43 20.15
CA SER A 490 11.75 2.63 19.15
C SER A 490 13.16 3.14 18.85
N LEU A 491 13.46 4.38 19.25
CA LEU A 491 14.77 5.04 19.16
C LEU A 491 15.47 5.15 20.52
N HIS A 492 15.00 4.44 21.54
CA HIS A 492 15.58 4.48 22.89
C HIS A 492 15.47 5.85 23.57
N ILE A 493 14.41 6.60 23.25
CA ILE A 493 14.07 7.88 23.87
C ILE A 493 12.79 7.68 24.70
N GLY A 494 12.91 7.85 26.01
CA GLY A 494 11.78 7.92 26.94
C GLY A 494 11.13 9.30 26.93
N MET A 495 9.82 9.35 27.17
CA MET A 495 9.06 10.59 27.32
C MET A 495 8.31 10.58 28.65
N GLU A 496 8.45 11.65 29.43
CA GLU A 496 7.68 11.93 30.64
C GLU A 496 6.87 13.23 30.44
N PRO A 497 5.58 13.31 30.80
CA PRO A 497 4.73 12.27 31.40
C PRO A 497 4.53 11.05 30.50
N ASP A 498 4.65 9.84 31.06
CA ASP A 498 4.54 8.59 30.30
C ASP A 498 3.09 8.29 29.91
N VAL A 499 2.70 8.72 28.70
CA VAL A 499 1.37 8.46 28.14
C VAL A 499 1.10 6.98 27.86
N LEU A 500 2.15 6.14 27.73
CA LEU A 500 2.03 4.72 27.42
C LEU A 500 1.56 3.91 28.63
N THR A 501 1.83 4.39 29.84
CA THR A 501 1.31 3.83 31.12
C THR A 501 -0.02 4.43 31.54
N GLY A 502 -0.65 5.25 30.69
CA GLY A 502 -1.96 5.84 30.96
C GLY A 502 -1.93 7.22 31.60
N SER A 503 -0.75 7.85 31.73
CA SER A 503 -0.65 9.24 32.20
C SER A 503 -1.45 10.21 31.32
N ARG A 504 -1.75 11.39 31.88
CA ARG A 504 -2.49 12.44 31.16
C ARG A 504 -1.73 12.84 29.90
N THR A 505 -2.47 13.00 28.80
CA THR A 505 -1.92 13.57 27.55
C THR A 505 -1.48 15.03 27.77
N PRO A 506 -0.20 15.37 27.50
CA PRO A 506 0.28 16.75 27.61
C PRO A 506 -0.38 17.67 26.58
N LYS A 507 -0.69 18.91 26.99
CA LYS A 507 -1.09 20.01 26.11
C LYS A 507 0.15 20.69 25.52
N ALA A 508 -0.03 21.56 24.53
CA ALA A 508 1.08 22.22 23.83
C ALA A 508 2.00 23.02 24.79
N GLU A 509 1.42 23.68 25.79
CA GLU A 509 2.12 24.44 26.83
C GLU A 509 2.62 23.59 28.02
N ASP A 510 2.22 22.32 28.13
CA ASP A 510 2.67 21.43 29.21
C ASP A 510 4.14 21.04 28.97
N ARG A 511 4.92 20.94 30.06
CA ARG A 511 6.32 20.52 30.01
C ARG A 511 6.43 19.00 29.89
N ILE A 512 7.37 18.57 29.08
CA ILE A 512 7.77 17.18 28.91
C ILE A 512 9.28 17.05 29.12
N ALA A 513 9.71 15.89 29.58
CA ALA A 513 11.12 15.52 29.65
C ALA A 513 11.40 14.34 28.73
N LEU A 514 12.53 14.42 28.02
CA LEU A 514 13.04 13.38 27.16
C LEU A 514 14.39 12.90 27.68
N PHE A 515 14.59 11.59 27.72
CA PHE A 515 15.77 10.97 28.33
C PHE A 515 16.09 9.64 27.65
N VAL A 516 17.34 9.17 27.77
CA VAL A 516 17.75 7.89 27.18
C VAL A 516 17.19 6.70 27.96
N THR A 517 16.57 5.77 27.24
CA THR A 517 16.07 4.50 27.77
C THR A 517 16.78 3.31 27.12
N GLN A 518 16.73 2.15 27.75
CA GLN A 518 17.17 0.88 27.18
C GLN A 518 15.95 0.03 26.77
N PRO A 519 16.08 -0.93 25.85
CA PRO A 519 14.96 -1.78 25.42
C PRO A 519 14.28 -2.51 26.59
N GLU A 520 15.07 -2.96 27.56
CA GLU A 520 14.61 -3.62 28.79
C GLU A 520 13.83 -2.69 29.75
N ASP A 521 13.96 -1.37 29.62
CA ASP A 521 13.23 -0.40 30.46
C ASP A 521 11.74 -0.37 30.11
N GLY A 522 11.36 -0.83 28.91
CA GLY A 522 9.98 -0.81 28.42
C GLY A 522 9.04 -1.76 29.17
N SER A 523 9.55 -2.87 29.69
CA SER A 523 8.80 -3.84 30.51
C SER A 523 8.71 -3.42 31.99
N LEU A 524 9.62 -2.54 32.42
CA LEU A 524 9.71 -1.99 33.78
C LEU A 524 9.10 -0.58 33.85
N ARG A 525 7.96 -0.38 33.19
CA ARG A 525 7.38 0.96 33.07
C ARG A 525 6.55 1.42 34.26
N ALA A 526 5.79 0.49 34.82
CA ALA A 526 4.89 0.73 35.92
C ALA A 526 5.05 -0.40 36.92
N SER A 527 5.33 -0.04 38.16
CA SER A 527 5.24 -0.94 39.30
C SER A 527 4.56 -0.21 40.44
N ALA A 528 3.99 -0.96 41.37
CA ALA A 528 3.39 -0.39 42.57
C ALA A 528 4.41 0.48 43.36
N ALA A 529 5.66 0.03 43.43
CA ALA A 529 6.76 0.78 44.03
C ALA A 529 7.12 2.07 43.27
N TYR A 530 7.03 2.07 41.94
CA TYR A 530 7.24 3.27 41.13
C TYR A 530 6.12 4.30 41.33
N ASN A 531 4.86 3.86 41.32
CA ASN A 531 3.71 4.74 41.53
C ASN A 531 3.77 5.42 42.91
N ALA A 532 4.14 4.65 43.93
CA ALA A 532 4.41 5.14 45.27
C ALA A 532 5.50 6.22 45.29
N ALA A 533 6.66 5.92 44.71
CA ALA A 533 7.78 6.84 44.62
C ALA A 533 7.42 8.13 43.86
N SER A 534 6.64 8.03 42.78
CA SER A 534 6.15 9.17 42.00
C SER A 534 5.23 10.07 42.82
N VAL A 535 4.30 9.51 43.61
CA VAL A 535 3.43 10.31 44.50
C VAL A 535 4.21 10.97 45.64
N THR A 536 5.18 10.26 46.24
CA THR A 536 6.07 10.84 47.24
C THR A 536 6.86 12.02 46.65
N LEU A 537 7.37 11.88 45.43
CA LEU A 537 8.06 12.94 44.72
C LEU A 537 7.13 14.12 44.40
N ASP A 538 5.91 13.86 43.92
CA ASP A 538 4.90 14.91 43.67
C ASP A 538 4.63 15.77 44.92
N LEU A 539 4.50 15.13 46.09
CA LEU A 539 4.29 15.80 47.37
C LEU A 539 5.52 16.58 47.82
N ALA A 540 6.70 15.99 47.70
CA ALA A 540 7.95 16.63 48.09
C ALA A 540 8.22 17.89 47.26
N SER A 541 8.02 17.81 45.94
CA SER A 541 8.14 18.96 45.02
C SER A 541 7.10 20.03 45.30
N ALA A 542 5.87 19.67 45.69
CA ALA A 542 4.85 20.64 46.08
C ALA A 542 5.22 21.40 47.36
N VAL A 543 5.90 20.74 48.31
CA VAL A 543 6.41 21.35 49.55
C VAL A 543 7.59 22.28 49.26
N ALA A 544 8.57 21.81 48.49
CA ALA A 544 9.74 22.62 48.11
C ALA A 544 9.35 23.87 47.29
N SER A 545 8.25 23.81 46.52
CA SER A 545 7.79 24.95 45.71
C SER A 545 6.82 25.91 46.42
N ALA A 546 6.65 25.77 47.74
CA ALA A 546 5.62 26.48 48.51
C ALA A 546 5.84 27.98 48.67
N ASP A 547 7.11 28.40 48.70
CA ASP A 547 7.55 29.78 48.87
C ASP A 547 7.79 30.51 47.54
N GLY A 548 7.78 29.76 46.42
CA GLY A 548 7.89 30.28 45.06
C GLY A 548 9.30 30.28 44.50
N ASP A 549 10.32 29.86 45.26
CA ASP A 549 11.72 29.71 44.81
C ASP A 549 12.26 28.37 45.32
N THR A 550 12.29 27.35 44.44
CA THR A 550 12.95 26.07 44.77
C THR A 550 14.45 26.28 44.80
N SER A 551 15.09 26.00 45.94
CA SER A 551 16.53 26.19 46.09
C SER A 551 17.29 25.09 45.33
N ASN A 552 18.46 25.41 44.74
CA ASN A 552 19.29 24.38 44.07
C ASN A 552 19.72 23.25 45.04
N GLU A 553 19.76 23.54 46.34
CA GLU A 553 20.12 22.61 47.41
C GLU A 553 18.99 21.59 47.64
N GLU A 554 17.73 22.03 47.68
CA GLU A 554 16.54 21.16 47.75
C GLU A 554 16.42 20.25 46.52
N VAL A 555 16.67 20.78 45.32
CA VAL A 555 16.65 19.99 44.07
C VAL A 555 17.72 18.90 44.09
N THR A 556 18.92 19.24 44.58
CA THR A 556 20.03 18.30 44.70
C THR A 556 19.70 17.20 45.72
N LEU A 557 19.07 17.56 46.84
CA LEU A 557 18.61 16.65 47.86
C LEU A 557 17.54 15.67 47.32
N LEU A 558 16.54 16.17 46.59
CA LEU A 558 15.53 15.34 45.92
C LEU A 558 16.15 14.37 44.91
N ALA A 559 17.12 14.82 44.11
CA ALA A 559 17.83 13.96 43.17
C ALA A 559 18.65 12.86 43.88
N GLN A 560 19.32 13.18 44.98
CA GLN A 560 20.04 12.20 45.81
C GLN A 560 19.08 11.19 46.45
N TYR A 561 17.88 11.62 46.85
CA TYR A 561 16.86 10.70 47.34
C TYR A 561 16.41 9.70 46.28
N ILE A 562 16.16 10.16 45.06
CA ILE A 562 15.81 9.27 43.95
C ILE A 562 16.93 8.23 43.72
N ASP A 563 18.20 8.64 43.81
CA ASP A 563 19.35 7.73 43.68
C ASP A 563 19.44 6.70 44.82
N SER A 564 18.97 7.05 46.01
CA SER A 564 18.99 6.18 47.19
C SER A 564 17.92 5.07 47.16
N TRP A 565 16.92 5.15 46.29
CA TRP A 565 15.86 4.15 46.17
C TRP A 565 16.36 2.88 45.48
N SER A 566 17.05 2.03 46.24
CA SER A 566 17.64 0.76 45.79
C SER A 566 16.61 -0.30 45.40
N HIS A 567 15.39 -0.18 45.92
CA HIS A 567 14.23 -1.02 45.58
C HIS A 567 13.65 -0.72 44.19
N LEU A 568 14.09 0.39 43.55
CA LEU A 568 13.70 0.76 42.19
C LEU A 568 14.78 0.35 41.17
N SER A 569 14.36 0.07 39.94
CA SER A 569 15.27 -0.17 38.83
C SER A 569 15.99 1.14 38.42
N VAL A 570 17.10 1.00 37.68
CA VAL A 570 17.79 2.16 37.08
C VAL A 570 16.84 2.95 36.17
N ALA A 571 16.00 2.25 35.41
CA ALA A 571 14.95 2.82 34.56
C ALA A 571 13.97 3.72 35.35
N HIS A 572 13.44 3.20 36.46
CA HIS A 572 12.52 3.94 37.33
C HIS A 572 13.18 5.19 37.90
N ARG A 573 14.43 5.09 38.37
CA ARG A 573 15.16 6.25 38.90
C ARG A 573 15.40 7.32 37.84
N LYS A 574 15.80 6.94 36.62
CA LYS A 574 15.96 7.87 35.49
C LYS A 574 14.64 8.58 35.16
N ARG A 575 13.53 7.84 35.10
CA ARG A 575 12.21 8.41 34.84
C ARG A 575 11.75 9.36 35.96
N LEU A 576 11.98 9.01 37.22
CA LEU A 576 11.69 9.89 38.36
C LEU A 576 12.52 11.17 38.35
N LYS A 577 13.79 11.11 37.93
CA LYS A 577 14.61 12.32 37.72
C LYS A 577 14.06 13.19 36.59
N ALA A 578 13.63 12.59 35.48
CA ALA A 578 12.97 13.31 34.40
C ALA A 578 11.67 13.98 34.88
N HIS A 579 10.88 13.28 35.70
CA HIS A 579 9.67 13.82 36.32
C HIS A 579 9.96 14.98 37.28
N LEU A 580 10.98 14.88 38.13
CA LEU A 580 11.42 15.95 39.01
C LEU A 580 11.75 17.23 38.21
N GLN A 581 12.49 17.10 37.10
CA GLN A 581 12.87 18.25 36.27
C GLN A 581 11.67 18.96 35.61
N ILE A 582 10.59 18.23 35.31
CA ILE A 582 9.31 18.82 34.90
C ILE A 582 8.72 19.63 36.06
N GLN A 583 8.71 19.07 37.26
CA GLN A 583 8.11 19.68 38.45
C GLN A 583 8.81 20.96 38.91
N LEU A 584 10.13 21.07 38.70
CA LEU A 584 10.86 22.33 38.97
C LEU A 584 10.35 23.50 38.13
N GLN A 585 9.90 23.23 36.90
CA GLN A 585 9.38 24.26 36.00
C GLN A 585 7.85 24.41 36.09
N GLN A 586 7.14 23.34 36.45
CA GLN A 586 5.68 23.28 36.59
C GLN A 586 5.31 22.47 37.85
N PRO A 587 5.34 23.09 39.04
CA PRO A 587 5.11 22.37 40.29
C PRO A 587 3.67 21.85 40.40
N PRO A 588 3.47 20.65 40.97
CA PRO A 588 2.15 20.05 41.11
C PRO A 588 1.30 20.83 42.13
N THR A 589 0.01 20.95 41.86
CA THR A 589 -0.92 21.58 42.81
C THR A 589 -1.44 20.56 43.81
N LEU A 590 -1.57 20.94 45.08
CA LEU A 590 -2.14 20.06 46.13
C LEU A 590 -3.55 19.54 45.78
N ALA A 591 -4.33 20.34 45.05
CA ALA A 591 -5.65 19.94 44.57
C ALA A 591 -5.60 18.77 43.57
N SER A 592 -4.54 18.68 42.75
CA SER A 592 -4.34 17.59 41.79
C SER A 592 -3.90 16.27 42.43
N LEU A 593 -3.26 16.34 43.61
CA LEU A 593 -2.74 15.18 44.33
C LEU A 593 -3.76 14.55 45.28
N LYS A 594 -4.75 15.31 45.74
CA LYS A 594 -5.77 14.84 46.69
C LYS A 594 -6.45 13.53 46.26
N LYS A 595 -6.78 13.38 44.97
CA LYS A 595 -7.42 12.17 44.43
C LYS A 595 -6.55 10.91 44.55
N LYS A 596 -5.22 11.04 44.46
CA LYS A 596 -4.27 9.92 44.61
C LYS A 596 -3.98 9.59 46.08
N LEU A 597 -4.26 10.52 46.99
CA LEU A 597 -3.92 10.43 48.41
C LEU A 597 -5.12 10.02 49.29
N ASP A 598 -6.35 10.27 48.83
CA ASP A 598 -7.58 9.88 49.53
C ASP A 598 -7.65 8.36 49.87
N PRO A 599 -7.26 7.43 48.97
CA PRO A 599 -7.32 5.97 49.22
C PRO A 599 -6.34 5.44 50.27
N LEU A 600 -5.36 6.24 50.72
CA LEU A 600 -4.27 5.76 51.58
C LEU A 600 -4.72 5.51 53.03
N SER A 601 -4.12 4.50 53.69
CA SER A 601 -4.33 4.26 55.12
C SER A 601 -3.81 5.43 55.98
N VAL A 602 -4.31 5.53 57.22
CA VAL A 602 -3.89 6.59 58.14
C VAL A 602 -2.41 6.45 58.52
N GLU A 603 -1.87 5.23 58.60
CA GLU A 603 -0.45 4.98 58.85
C GLU A 603 0.40 5.47 57.68
N ALA A 604 0.05 5.10 56.44
CA ALA A 604 0.78 5.53 55.24
C ALA A 604 0.78 7.07 55.09
N LYS A 605 -0.37 7.69 55.33
CA LYS A 605 -0.52 9.16 55.37
C LYS A 605 0.42 9.79 56.40
N ARG A 606 0.56 9.20 57.58
CA ARG A 606 1.44 9.70 58.65
C ARG A 606 2.93 9.58 58.30
N THR A 607 3.34 8.47 57.69
CA THR A 607 4.74 8.27 57.29
C THR A 607 5.14 9.24 56.16
N ILE A 608 4.24 9.50 55.20
CA ILE A 608 4.42 10.53 54.16
C ILE A 608 4.54 11.93 54.79
N ALA A 609 3.69 12.25 55.75
CA ALA A 609 3.68 13.55 56.41
C ALA A 609 4.97 13.81 57.21
N SER A 610 5.44 12.80 57.95
CA SER A 610 6.73 12.81 58.64
C SER A 610 7.90 13.01 57.66
N PHE A 611 7.90 12.30 56.54
CA PHE A 611 8.93 12.46 55.51
C PHE A 611 8.98 13.90 54.96
N LEU A 612 7.84 14.52 54.67
CA LEU A 612 7.77 15.90 54.18
C LEU A 612 8.25 16.91 55.24
N ALA A 613 7.97 16.67 56.52
CA ALA A 613 8.46 17.50 57.62
C ALA A 613 9.99 17.43 57.76
N HIS A 614 10.59 16.27 57.50
CA HIS A 614 12.05 16.13 57.47
C HIS A 614 12.69 16.83 56.27
N LEU A 615 12.04 16.77 55.10
CA LEU A 615 12.55 17.43 53.89
C LEU A 615 12.57 18.96 54.04
N ALA A 616 11.51 19.56 54.58
CA ALA A 616 11.45 21.00 54.85
C ALA A 616 12.49 21.48 55.88
N GLN A 617 13.01 20.57 56.70
CA GLN A 617 14.02 20.88 57.72
C GLN A 617 15.47 20.70 57.23
N ALA A 618 15.66 20.21 55.98
CA ALA A 618 16.98 19.87 55.42
C ALA A 618 17.93 21.07 55.32
N ASP A 619 17.40 22.25 54.99
CA ASP A 619 18.17 23.49 54.84
C ASP A 619 18.41 24.20 56.19
N GLY A 620 17.94 23.61 57.29
CA GLY A 620 18.15 24.11 58.66
C GLY A 620 17.23 25.26 59.07
N THR A 621 16.48 25.87 58.14
CA THR A 621 15.49 26.92 58.41
C THR A 621 14.19 26.66 57.68
N VAL A 622 13.09 26.43 58.42
CA VAL A 622 11.75 26.23 57.86
C VAL A 622 11.04 27.58 57.77
N SER A 623 10.60 27.96 56.56
CA SER A 623 9.90 29.22 56.32
C SER A 623 8.43 29.16 56.77
N PRO A 624 7.80 30.30 57.13
CA PRO A 624 6.38 30.35 57.47
C PRO A 624 5.44 29.92 56.33
N SER A 625 5.88 30.03 55.07
CA SER A 625 5.17 29.56 53.87
C SER A 625 5.13 28.04 53.80
N GLU A 626 6.25 27.38 54.07
CA GLU A 626 6.36 25.91 54.11
C GLU A 626 5.56 25.33 55.26
N VAL A 627 5.62 25.90 56.47
CA VAL A 627 4.78 25.44 57.59
C VAL A 627 3.29 25.54 57.24
N LYS A 628 2.86 26.64 56.60
CA LYS A 628 1.46 26.78 56.13
C LYS A 628 1.09 25.78 55.03
N LEU A 629 2.04 25.33 54.23
CA LEU A 629 1.79 24.34 53.20
C LEU A 629 1.78 22.93 53.79
N LEU A 630 2.70 22.62 54.69
CA LEU A 630 2.70 21.39 55.49
C LEU A 630 1.42 21.28 56.32
N GLU A 631 0.93 22.35 56.96
CA GLU A 631 -0.37 22.35 57.63
C GLU A 631 -1.52 22.04 56.65
N ARG A 632 -1.45 22.54 55.42
CA ARG A 632 -2.41 22.22 54.35
C ARG A 632 -2.28 20.77 53.88
N VAL A 633 -1.07 20.22 53.82
CA VAL A 633 -0.80 18.81 53.49
C VAL A 633 -1.31 17.90 54.61
N TYR A 634 -1.05 18.18 55.89
CA TYR A 634 -1.59 17.42 57.02
C TYR A 634 -3.13 17.45 57.01
N LYS A 635 -3.75 18.61 56.74
CA LYS A 635 -5.21 18.72 56.55
C LYS A 635 -5.71 17.94 55.34
N ALA A 636 -4.98 17.95 54.21
CA ALA A 636 -5.34 17.20 53.01
C ALA A 636 -5.22 15.68 53.22
N LEU A 637 -4.24 15.24 54.01
CA LEU A 637 -4.06 13.86 54.45
C LEU A 637 -4.99 13.46 55.61
N GLN A 638 -5.88 14.36 56.06
CA GLN A 638 -6.82 14.16 57.18
C GLN A 638 -6.12 13.84 58.53
N LEU A 639 -4.92 14.37 58.72
CA LEU A 639 -4.14 14.26 59.95
C LEU A 639 -4.31 15.51 60.82
N ASP A 640 -4.10 15.36 62.14
CA ASP A 640 -4.11 16.50 63.06
C ASP A 640 -2.91 17.43 62.77
N SER A 641 -3.21 18.71 62.50
CA SER A 641 -2.22 19.76 62.28
C SER A 641 -1.25 19.97 63.46
N GLN A 642 -1.60 19.56 64.68
CA GLN A 642 -0.69 19.63 65.83
C GLN A 642 0.51 18.67 65.71
N LEU A 643 0.34 17.56 64.98
CA LEU A 643 1.41 16.58 64.75
C LEU A 643 2.53 17.12 63.85
N LEU A 644 2.24 18.11 63.02
CA LEU A 644 3.26 18.79 62.22
C LEU A 644 4.35 19.39 63.10
N TYR A 645 3.98 20.04 64.21
CA TYR A 645 4.93 20.70 65.09
C TYR A 645 5.80 19.70 65.86
N SER A 646 5.26 18.51 66.21
CA SER A 646 6.07 17.43 66.78
C SER A 646 7.03 16.84 65.77
N ASP A 647 6.60 16.66 64.52
CA ASP A 647 7.42 16.06 63.46
C ASP A 647 8.52 17.03 63.00
N LEU A 648 8.24 18.33 62.93
CA LEU A 648 9.22 19.37 62.64
C LEU A 648 10.27 19.50 63.76
N HIS A 649 9.85 19.42 65.03
CA HIS A 649 10.77 19.42 66.17
C HIS A 649 11.59 18.12 66.27
N GLY A 650 11.01 16.97 65.96
CA GLY A 650 11.72 15.70 65.84
C GLY A 650 12.77 15.74 64.73
N ALA A 651 12.39 16.27 63.56
CA ALA A 651 13.26 16.47 62.41
C ALA A 651 14.41 17.45 62.71
N ALA A 652 14.17 18.52 63.47
CA ALA A 652 15.21 19.47 63.89
C ALA A 652 16.15 18.89 64.97
N SER A 653 15.63 18.04 65.86
CA SER A 653 16.38 17.50 67.01
C SER A 653 17.09 16.18 66.72
N GLY A 654 16.80 15.51 65.60
CA GLY A 654 17.38 14.22 65.24
C GLY A 654 16.92 13.03 66.07
N ALA A 655 15.82 13.18 66.81
CA ALA A 655 15.27 12.12 67.64
C ALA A 655 14.09 11.46 66.91
N SER A 656 14.25 10.19 66.55
CA SER A 656 13.14 9.35 66.08
C SER A 656 12.21 8.95 67.22
N MET A 657 10.97 8.62 66.87
CA MET A 657 9.88 8.32 67.77
C MET A 657 10.19 7.16 68.73
N ALA A 658 9.99 7.42 70.02
CA ALA A 658 9.65 6.40 70.98
C ALA A 658 8.23 5.87 70.67
N HIS A 659 8.14 4.57 70.40
CA HIS A 659 6.91 3.80 70.33
C HIS A 659 6.04 4.06 71.57
N VAL A 660 4.87 4.67 71.41
CA VAL A 660 3.90 4.80 72.51
C VAL A 660 3.24 3.44 72.73
N LYS A 661 3.67 2.70 73.76
CA LYS A 661 2.85 1.67 74.41
C LYS A 661 1.90 2.34 75.41
N PRO A 662 0.67 1.83 75.62
CA PRO A 662 -0.24 2.36 76.63
C PRO A 662 0.34 2.17 78.04
N ALA A 663 0.16 3.20 78.86
CA ALA A 663 0.71 3.33 80.20
C ALA A 663 0.06 2.38 81.24
N THR A 664 0.89 1.86 82.14
CA THR A 664 0.50 1.46 83.50
C THR A 664 1.47 2.09 84.51
N SER A 665 0.92 2.97 85.34
CA SER A 665 1.29 3.40 86.72
C SER A 665 2.77 3.45 87.18
N SER A 666 3.14 4.68 87.58
CA SER A 666 4.18 5.28 88.46
C SER A 666 4.80 4.44 89.62
N PRO A 667 5.80 4.93 90.42
CA PRO A 667 6.53 6.24 90.39
C PRO A 667 8.07 6.23 90.74
N GLN A 668 8.68 7.43 90.66
CA GLN A 668 9.84 8.00 91.43
C GLN A 668 11.31 7.61 91.11
N SER A 669 12.11 8.59 90.66
CA SER A 669 13.18 9.28 91.44
C SER A 669 13.97 10.31 90.58
N GLU A 670 14.10 11.55 91.08
CA GLU A 670 15.05 12.61 90.66
C GLU A 670 16.46 12.39 91.28
N PRO A 671 17.47 13.30 91.18
CA PRO A 671 17.99 14.15 90.07
C PRO A 671 19.54 14.10 89.97
N GLY A 672 20.16 14.62 88.89
CA GLY A 672 21.57 15.03 88.98
C GLY A 672 22.35 15.33 87.68
N ALA A 673 22.86 16.56 87.63
CA ALA A 673 24.02 17.09 86.87
C ALA A 673 23.83 17.66 85.45
N GLN A 674 23.84 19.01 85.41
CA GLN A 674 24.28 19.89 84.30
C GLN A 674 25.80 19.66 84.03
N VAL A 675 26.51 20.09 82.97
CA VAL A 675 26.43 21.21 82.01
C VAL A 675 27.37 20.85 80.82
N SER A 676 27.12 21.44 79.64
CA SER A 676 28.10 22.19 78.81
C SER A 676 28.13 21.82 77.32
N ALA A 677 27.47 22.69 76.56
CA ALA A 677 27.75 22.95 75.16
C ALA A 677 29.16 23.52 74.98
N THR A 678 29.82 23.14 73.88
CA THR A 678 30.61 24.07 73.06
C THR A 678 30.68 23.52 71.65
N ALA A 679 30.04 24.25 70.73
CA ALA A 679 30.07 24.00 69.31
C ALA A 679 31.46 24.27 68.72
N LYS A 680 31.88 23.44 67.76
CA LYS A 680 32.64 23.89 66.60
C LYS A 680 32.04 23.23 65.35
N GLN A 681 31.50 24.10 64.50
CA GLN A 681 30.93 23.82 63.19
C GLN A 681 31.98 23.25 62.25
N GLY A 682 31.75 22.03 61.78
CA GLY A 682 32.18 21.55 60.48
C GLY A 682 30.93 20.92 59.86
N PHE A 683 30.51 21.38 58.68
CA PHE A 683 29.41 20.77 57.95
C PHE A 683 29.88 19.39 57.49
N VAL A 684 29.55 18.37 58.28
CA VAL A 684 29.75 16.95 57.94
C VAL A 684 28.36 16.41 57.71
N LEU A 685 28.07 16.03 56.46
CA LEU A 685 26.86 15.28 56.10
C LEU A 685 26.80 14.02 56.97
N ASP A 686 25.81 13.97 57.85
CA ASP A 686 25.61 12.87 58.77
C ASP A 686 25.05 11.67 58.00
N HIS A 687 25.93 10.76 57.62
CA HIS A 687 25.58 9.57 56.82
C HIS A 687 24.58 8.64 57.52
N GLU A 688 24.49 8.67 58.85
CA GLU A 688 23.45 7.94 59.60
C GLU A 688 22.07 8.59 59.43
N ARG A 689 22.02 9.93 59.37
CA ARG A 689 20.80 10.73 59.12
C ARG A 689 20.19 10.41 57.75
N ILE A 690 21.04 10.33 56.72
CA ILE A 690 20.63 9.97 55.36
C ILE A 690 20.13 8.51 55.33
N ALA A 691 20.83 7.59 55.99
CA ALA A 691 20.43 6.17 56.06
C ALA A 691 19.10 5.94 56.78
N GLN A 692 18.75 6.81 57.74
CA GLN A 692 17.49 6.73 58.47
C GLN A 692 16.31 7.23 57.63
N LEU A 693 16.47 8.39 56.99
CA LEU A 693 15.49 8.93 56.03
C LEU A 693 15.27 7.98 54.85
N GLN A 694 16.30 7.23 54.43
CA GLN A 694 16.22 6.18 53.43
C GLN A 694 15.32 5.00 53.82
N ARG A 695 15.36 4.54 55.09
CA ARG A 695 14.48 3.45 55.55
C ARG A 695 13.03 3.89 55.62
N GLU A 696 12.79 5.09 56.15
CA GLU A 696 11.44 5.65 56.28
C GLU A 696 10.81 5.87 54.89
N THR A 697 11.58 6.35 53.90
CA THR A 697 11.10 6.53 52.52
C THR A 697 10.84 5.20 51.80
N ALA A 698 11.65 4.16 52.06
CA ALA A 698 11.44 2.82 51.53
C ALA A 698 10.15 2.18 52.11
N GLU A 699 9.87 2.41 53.39
CA GLU A 699 8.66 1.95 54.06
C GLU A 699 7.40 2.68 53.55
N VAL A 700 7.48 4.00 53.37
CA VAL A 700 6.42 4.80 52.69
C VAL A 700 6.16 4.25 51.29
N SER A 701 7.22 3.99 50.53
CA SER A 701 7.09 3.52 49.15
C SER A 701 6.47 2.11 49.08
N ALA A 702 6.79 1.25 50.05
CA ALA A 702 6.21 -0.09 50.17
C ALA A 702 4.73 -0.07 50.60
N LEU A 703 4.36 0.80 51.54
CA LEU A 703 2.96 0.97 52.00
C LEU A 703 2.07 1.58 50.91
N LEU A 704 2.58 2.59 50.19
CA LEU A 704 1.91 3.16 49.02
C LEU A 704 1.76 2.14 47.91
N ALA A 705 2.75 1.25 47.70
CA ALA A 705 2.68 0.19 46.71
C ALA A 705 1.52 -0.79 46.99
N GLN A 706 1.27 -1.14 48.27
CA GLN A 706 0.12 -1.98 48.65
C GLN A 706 -1.23 -1.35 48.30
N VAL A 707 -1.34 -0.02 48.26
CA VAL A 707 -2.60 0.66 47.88
C VAL A 707 -2.80 0.67 46.37
N PHE A 708 -1.73 0.73 45.58
CA PHE A 708 -1.81 0.68 44.12
C PHE A 708 -2.01 -0.73 43.55
N THR A 709 -1.87 -1.78 44.37
CA THR A 709 -2.24 -3.16 44.01
C THR A 709 -3.76 -3.41 44.08
N ASP A 710 -4.51 -2.67 44.90
CA ASP A 710 -5.96 -2.85 45.10
C ASP A 710 -6.85 -2.28 43.98
N ASP A 711 -6.29 -1.49 43.05
CA ASP A 711 -6.98 -0.94 41.88
C ASP A 711 -6.79 -1.79 40.60
N GLN A 712 -6.12 -2.94 40.69
CA GLN A 712 -6.42 -4.00 39.74
C GLN A 712 -7.76 -4.60 40.17
N ILE A 713 -8.79 -4.37 39.38
CA ILE A 713 -9.86 -5.35 39.28
C ILE A 713 -9.17 -6.64 38.85
N GLU A 714 -8.75 -7.43 39.83
CA GLU A 714 -8.86 -8.86 39.73
C GLU A 714 -10.34 -9.11 39.41
N GLU A 715 -10.63 -9.35 38.13
CA GLU A 715 -11.68 -10.30 37.85
C GLU A 715 -11.22 -11.57 38.55
N ALA A 716 -11.78 -11.77 39.75
CA ALA A 716 -11.66 -13.00 40.48
C ALA A 716 -12.04 -14.12 39.51
N GLU A 717 -11.03 -14.89 39.11
CA GLU A 717 -11.19 -16.23 38.59
C GLU A 717 -12.18 -16.94 39.52
N GLN A 718 -13.40 -17.14 39.00
CA GLN A 718 -14.28 -18.11 39.63
C GLN A 718 -13.58 -19.46 39.53
N PRO A 719 -13.54 -20.25 40.62
CA PRO A 719 -13.03 -21.61 40.55
C PRO A 719 -14.03 -22.40 39.69
N VAL A 720 -13.70 -22.58 38.42
CA VAL A 720 -14.43 -23.51 37.56
C VAL A 720 -14.03 -24.89 38.01
N GLU A 721 -15.04 -25.65 38.45
CA GLU A 721 -14.92 -27.02 38.88
C GLU A 721 -14.08 -27.84 37.89
N ASN A 722 -13.15 -28.62 38.45
CA ASN A 722 -12.61 -29.80 37.80
C ASN A 722 -13.80 -30.70 37.43
N THR A 723 -14.27 -30.59 36.19
CA THR A 723 -15.02 -31.67 35.55
C THR A 723 -14.03 -32.49 34.75
N GLU A 724 -13.96 -33.76 35.16
CA GLU A 724 -13.16 -34.82 34.59
C GLU A 724 -13.19 -34.85 33.06
N SER A 725 -12.00 -35.10 32.53
CA SER A 725 -11.72 -35.69 31.24
C SER A 725 -12.73 -36.77 30.83
N ALA A 726 -13.42 -36.52 29.71
CA ALA A 726 -14.03 -37.50 28.82
C ALA A 726 -13.96 -36.95 27.37
N PRO A 727 -13.86 -37.81 26.35
CA PRO A 727 -12.76 -37.81 25.40
C PRO A 727 -12.90 -36.78 24.28
N GLU A 728 -11.77 -36.15 23.92
CA GLU A 728 -11.57 -35.57 22.59
C GLU A 728 -11.67 -36.70 21.56
N SER A 729 -12.84 -36.81 20.94
CA SER A 729 -13.00 -37.47 19.66
C SER A 729 -13.91 -36.62 18.79
N ARG A 730 -13.28 -35.72 18.02
CA ARG A 730 -13.62 -35.39 16.62
C ARG A 730 -12.50 -34.50 16.10
N ALA A 731 -11.59 -35.12 15.36
CA ALA A 731 -10.40 -34.50 14.81
C ALA A 731 -10.73 -33.21 14.05
N ASP A 732 -10.14 -32.09 14.47
CA ASP A 732 -9.99 -30.93 13.61
C ASP A 732 -9.06 -31.32 12.46
N VAL A 733 -9.54 -31.22 11.23
CA VAL A 733 -8.72 -31.41 10.05
C VAL A 733 -7.81 -30.20 9.99
N ALA A 734 -6.54 -30.37 10.37
CA ALA A 734 -5.56 -29.30 10.35
C ALA A 734 -5.64 -28.56 8.99
N GLY A 735 -5.57 -27.24 8.98
CA GLY A 735 -5.56 -26.42 7.76
C GLY A 735 -6.92 -25.98 7.22
N LEU A 736 -8.04 -26.43 7.79
CA LEU A 736 -9.36 -25.83 7.56
C LEU A 736 -9.85 -25.17 8.84
N ASP A 737 -10.60 -24.07 8.71
CA ASP A 737 -11.32 -23.50 9.84
C ASP A 737 -12.53 -24.37 10.23
N LEU A 738 -13.22 -23.98 11.29
CA LEU A 738 -14.28 -24.78 11.91
C LEU A 738 -15.51 -24.93 10.98
N GLU A 739 -15.77 -23.94 10.14
CA GLU A 739 -16.90 -23.90 9.20
C GLU A 739 -16.61 -24.78 7.96
N HIS A 740 -15.42 -24.65 7.37
CA HIS A 740 -14.99 -25.47 6.24
C HIS A 740 -14.74 -26.94 6.63
N SER A 741 -14.30 -27.20 7.86
CA SER A 741 -14.18 -28.57 8.39
C SER A 741 -15.54 -29.23 8.56
N ALA A 742 -16.56 -28.48 9.00
CA ALA A 742 -17.93 -28.97 9.08
C ALA A 742 -18.53 -29.21 7.68
N PHE A 743 -18.25 -28.31 6.73
CA PHE A 743 -18.71 -28.44 5.35
C PHE A 743 -18.05 -29.63 4.63
N LEU A 744 -16.76 -29.88 4.86
CA LEU A 744 -16.05 -31.06 4.37
C LEU A 744 -16.68 -32.38 4.85
N ARG A 745 -17.04 -32.46 6.14
CA ARG A 745 -17.73 -33.64 6.69
C ARG A 745 -19.10 -33.87 6.06
N LEU A 746 -19.80 -32.79 5.70
CA LEU A 746 -21.06 -32.87 4.97
C LEU A 746 -20.85 -33.38 3.54
N LEU A 747 -19.85 -32.85 2.82
CA LEU A 747 -19.52 -33.27 1.44
C LEU A 747 -19.25 -34.77 1.36
N ILE A 748 -18.44 -35.30 2.29
CA ILE A 748 -18.02 -36.70 2.34
C ILE A 748 -19.17 -37.67 2.68
N SER A 749 -20.32 -37.18 3.16
CA SER A 749 -21.44 -38.03 3.52
C SER A 749 -22.12 -38.72 2.33
N ARG A 750 -21.88 -38.25 1.10
CA ARG A 750 -22.42 -38.81 -0.14
C ARG A 750 -21.36 -38.78 -1.24
N PRO A 751 -21.34 -39.77 -2.15
CA PRO A 751 -20.35 -39.82 -3.23
C PRO A 751 -20.61 -38.79 -4.34
N GLU A 752 -21.85 -38.31 -4.48
CA GLU A 752 -22.27 -37.35 -5.50
C GLU A 752 -23.30 -36.38 -4.91
N TRP A 753 -23.24 -35.13 -5.34
CA TRP A 753 -24.20 -34.08 -4.99
C TRP A 753 -24.65 -33.30 -6.21
N SER A 754 -25.92 -32.91 -6.26
CA SER A 754 -26.35 -31.90 -7.23
C SER A 754 -25.88 -30.52 -6.80
N ARG A 755 -25.54 -29.66 -7.76
CA ARG A 755 -25.04 -28.31 -7.46
C ARG A 755 -26.04 -27.49 -6.64
N SER A 756 -27.34 -27.61 -6.94
CA SER A 756 -28.40 -26.90 -6.21
C SER A 756 -28.52 -27.30 -4.74
N GLU A 757 -28.23 -28.56 -4.41
CA GLU A 757 -28.25 -29.03 -3.01
C GLU A 757 -27.03 -28.54 -2.24
N LEU A 758 -25.86 -28.48 -2.88
CA LEU A 758 -24.65 -27.93 -2.27
C LEU A 758 -24.73 -26.42 -2.08
N GLU A 759 -25.34 -25.68 -3.01
CA GLU A 759 -25.56 -24.24 -2.84
C GLU A 759 -26.46 -23.95 -1.64
N ALA A 760 -27.52 -24.74 -1.45
CA ALA A 760 -28.39 -24.64 -0.28
C ALA A 760 -27.63 -24.97 1.02
N ALA A 761 -26.87 -26.06 1.04
CA ALA A 761 -26.09 -26.48 2.20
C ALA A 761 -24.97 -25.49 2.58
N ALA A 762 -24.28 -24.92 1.59
CA ALA A 762 -23.26 -23.89 1.81
C ALA A 762 -23.90 -22.60 2.33
N SER A 763 -25.05 -22.20 1.79
CA SER A 763 -25.78 -21.02 2.26
C SER A 763 -26.29 -21.18 3.69
N ASP A 764 -26.71 -22.37 4.12
CA ASP A 764 -27.13 -22.65 5.50
C ASP A 764 -25.96 -22.52 6.50
N MET A 765 -24.72 -22.62 6.01
CA MET A 765 -23.48 -22.49 6.78
C MET A 765 -22.80 -21.11 6.57
N ASP A 766 -23.49 -20.14 5.95
CA ASP A 766 -22.97 -18.81 5.59
C ASP A 766 -21.72 -18.83 4.68
N LEU A 767 -21.52 -19.91 3.92
CA LEU A 767 -20.40 -20.10 2.99
C LEU A 767 -20.82 -19.86 1.53
N MET A 768 -19.89 -19.34 0.72
CA MET A 768 -20.03 -19.31 -0.74
C MET A 768 -19.55 -20.63 -1.32
N LEU A 769 -20.43 -21.36 -2.03
CA LEU A 769 -20.15 -22.73 -2.51
C LEU A 769 -18.80 -22.85 -3.26
N ASP A 770 -18.59 -22.05 -4.29
CA ASP A 770 -17.39 -22.15 -5.13
C ASP A 770 -16.11 -21.87 -4.34
N GLY A 771 -16.15 -20.89 -3.43
CA GLY A 771 -15.01 -20.57 -2.56
C GLY A 771 -14.73 -21.66 -1.53
N ALA A 772 -15.79 -22.28 -0.98
CA ALA A 772 -15.66 -23.37 -0.02
C ALA A 772 -15.10 -24.65 -0.68
N LEU A 773 -15.54 -24.97 -1.89
CA LEU A 773 -15.01 -26.10 -2.67
C LEU A 773 -13.56 -25.87 -3.09
N GLU A 774 -13.20 -24.65 -3.51
CA GLU A 774 -11.83 -24.26 -3.85
C GLU A 774 -10.90 -24.40 -2.63
N GLN A 775 -11.28 -23.84 -1.48
CA GLN A 775 -10.47 -23.91 -0.26
C GLN A 775 -10.28 -25.34 0.26
N ILE A 776 -11.30 -26.19 0.13
CA ILE A 776 -11.23 -27.61 0.49
C ILE A 776 -10.31 -28.38 -0.48
N ASN A 777 -10.43 -28.13 -1.78
CA ASN A 777 -9.58 -28.75 -2.79
C ASN A 777 -8.12 -28.28 -2.68
N ASP A 778 -7.87 -27.01 -2.40
CA ASP A 778 -6.53 -26.47 -2.18
C ASP A 778 -5.87 -27.12 -0.97
N MET A 779 -6.58 -27.25 0.15
CA MET A 779 -6.08 -27.97 1.33
C MET A 779 -5.73 -29.42 0.99
N ALA A 780 -6.61 -30.10 0.25
CA ALA A 780 -6.42 -31.47 -0.16
C ALA A 780 -5.24 -31.66 -1.14
N PHE A 781 -5.06 -30.74 -2.08
CA PHE A 781 -3.90 -30.73 -2.97
C PHE A 781 -2.59 -30.51 -2.21
N GLU A 782 -2.57 -29.59 -1.24
CA GLU A 782 -1.37 -29.33 -0.44
C GLU A 782 -0.92 -30.53 0.39
N ARG A 783 -1.86 -31.38 0.84
CA ARG A 783 -1.56 -32.53 1.70
C ARG A 783 -1.43 -33.86 0.95
N PHE A 784 -2.30 -34.11 -0.01
CA PHE A 784 -2.51 -35.43 -0.61
C PHE A 784 -2.31 -35.43 -2.15
N ASP A 785 -1.94 -34.27 -2.74
CA ASP A 785 -1.71 -34.07 -4.19
C ASP A 785 -2.92 -34.46 -5.06
N MET A 786 -4.14 -34.38 -4.52
CA MET A 786 -5.39 -34.66 -5.22
C MET A 786 -6.57 -33.83 -4.65
N PRO A 787 -7.60 -33.50 -5.46
CA PRO A 787 -8.78 -32.76 -5.00
C PRO A 787 -9.79 -33.66 -4.27
N VAL A 788 -10.61 -33.07 -3.41
CA VAL A 788 -11.77 -33.72 -2.76
C VAL A 788 -12.96 -33.80 -3.70
N THR A 789 -13.18 -32.75 -4.50
CA THR A 789 -14.36 -32.62 -5.38
C THR A 789 -13.97 -32.38 -6.83
N GLU A 790 -14.67 -33.03 -7.76
CA GLU A 790 -14.49 -32.88 -9.20
C GLU A 790 -15.84 -32.76 -9.91
N GLY A 791 -15.88 -32.05 -11.05
CA GLY A 791 -17.11 -31.83 -11.83
C GLY A 791 -17.94 -30.61 -11.39
N ASP A 792 -18.84 -30.16 -12.28
CA ASP A 792 -19.64 -28.95 -12.07
C ASP A 792 -21.11 -29.23 -11.68
N ASP A 793 -21.71 -30.31 -12.23
CA ASP A 793 -23.04 -30.85 -11.87
C ASP A 793 -23.25 -32.23 -12.55
N PRO A 794 -23.31 -33.36 -11.81
CA PRO A 794 -23.14 -33.45 -10.36
C PRO A 794 -21.70 -33.17 -9.93
N VAL A 795 -21.53 -32.72 -8.69
CA VAL A 795 -20.23 -32.63 -8.03
C VAL A 795 -19.91 -34.01 -7.45
N GLU A 796 -18.87 -34.64 -7.97
CA GLU A 796 -18.40 -35.97 -7.58
C GLU A 796 -17.35 -35.85 -6.47
N ILE A 797 -17.45 -36.69 -5.44
CA ILE A 797 -16.47 -36.73 -4.34
C ILE A 797 -15.44 -37.81 -4.64
N ASN A 798 -14.16 -37.43 -4.69
CA ASN A 798 -13.06 -38.35 -4.95
C ASN A 798 -12.87 -39.32 -3.78
N THR A 799 -13.34 -40.56 -3.94
CA THR A 799 -13.32 -41.57 -2.88
C THR A 799 -11.92 -42.04 -2.49
N ASN A 800 -10.91 -41.82 -3.35
CA ASN A 800 -9.52 -42.17 -3.05
C ASN A 800 -8.94 -41.31 -1.92
N ILE A 801 -9.45 -40.09 -1.74
CA ILE A 801 -8.98 -39.19 -0.67
C ILE A 801 -9.59 -39.52 0.69
N LEU A 802 -10.67 -40.31 0.72
CA LEU A 802 -11.37 -40.68 1.95
C LEU A 802 -10.58 -41.66 2.83
N GLU A 803 -9.70 -42.47 2.23
CA GLU A 803 -8.80 -43.37 2.98
C GLU A 803 -7.63 -42.61 3.64
N GLU A 804 -7.26 -41.45 3.09
CA GLU A 804 -6.18 -40.57 3.57
C GLU A 804 -6.66 -39.49 4.55
N LEU A 805 -7.92 -39.06 4.42
CA LEU A 805 -8.61 -38.18 5.37
C LEU A 805 -8.99 -38.98 6.63
N ALA A 806 -8.07 -39.09 7.59
CA ALA A 806 -8.39 -39.62 8.92
C ALA A 806 -9.37 -38.69 9.66
N LEU A 807 -10.67 -38.88 9.40
CA LEU A 807 -11.81 -38.17 10.02
C LEU A 807 -12.45 -38.96 11.16
#